data_AF-A0A080ZHD6-F1
#
_entry.id   AF-A0A080ZHD6-F1
#
_cell.length_a   1.000
_cell.length_b   1.000
_cell.length_c   1.000
_cell.angle_alpha   90.00
_cell.angle_beta   90.00
_cell.angle_gamma   90.00
#
_symmetry.space_group_name_H-M   'P 1'
#
loop_
_entity.id
_entity.type
_entity.pdbx_description
1 polymer ?
#
loop_
_entity_poly.entity_id
_entity_poly.type
_entity_poly.pdbx_seq_one_letter_code
_entity_poly.pdbx_strand_id
1 'polypeptide(L)'
;MAHERQFPKDFMWGAATAAYQIEGGAQDGGRGASIWDAFSHTPGKTYKGQTGDVAIDHFHRYKEDVALMKQIGLKGYRFSISWPRIIPAGVGEVNEEGVSFYNRLIDELLANGITPFVTLYHWDLPLALQTEFDGWLGHGTHVQDAFVAYARVCFERFGDRVKNWITLNEPWVHCVMGLALGVHAPGRKHNAHIEPYRCGHNLLIAHSRAVDTYRKDFQKQQGGQIGVTLSADWRLPAPTDDPVEMKANIEAAERSIAFHLGWFADPIYKGDYPQIMKDRLGDRLPKFTEEQKKLLKGSSDFFGLNNYTSAFAKPSDSYKAGELPPSNNSGSFFQDEGVTSYEDPSWAPTAAMWNFVTPWGLKKLCVHISKTYQPKNGVIITENGSSWPDQSKDEGIKDVKRVDFFEQYLTGIHEAIAEGADVRGYFTWSLFDNYEWAGGFNIRFGLIWVDYETREHMTTPSRDGGFSDLSFISVGDPYGQKKSKERGLGGDLKPFLTCPPKKGQLAATFGPGFPKFDPLGGEYAEQYKLEARRRLENTKKFVKPNGFSYSNPSQNHTGSGDYYGAFGKYERDEDDIKKAMEENAAPKPNPKEKQFEKKNVLTNPGRRGTFGYAGTLIGGNLSAMDADYGSERRAAKLIEDKHKAAIGDRKPFKSTTEGVDFFDSHEHVAASRVMGWDDQCLAKPPGTGGSSRSNVQGLEA
;
A
#
# COMPACT_ATOMS: atom_id res chain seq x y z
N MET A 1 34.33 7.59 -4.01
CA MET A 1 34.11 7.29 -2.58
C MET A 1 32.74 7.82 -2.26
N ALA A 2 31.75 6.94 -2.05
CA ALA A 2 30.43 7.39 -1.62
C ALA A 2 30.61 8.07 -0.26
N HIS A 3 30.16 9.31 -0.10
CA HIS A 3 30.13 9.94 1.21
C HIS A 3 29.14 9.14 2.08
N GLU A 4 29.62 8.61 3.20
CA GLU A 4 28.78 7.98 4.23
C GLU A 4 27.64 8.95 4.60
N ARG A 5 26.39 8.51 4.44
CA ARG A 5 25.21 9.30 4.85
C ARG A 5 25.13 9.23 6.38
N GLN A 6 25.21 10.38 7.04
CA GLN A 6 25.22 10.45 8.50
C GLN A 6 23.87 10.92 9.01
N PHE A 7 23.18 10.06 9.76
CA PHE A 7 21.96 10.42 10.47
C PHE A 7 22.29 11.00 11.85
N PRO A 8 21.34 11.73 12.48
CA PRO A 8 21.50 12.20 13.86
C PRO A 8 21.92 11.07 14.81
N LYS A 9 22.77 11.38 15.79
CA LYS A 9 23.32 10.37 16.73
C LYS A 9 22.22 9.59 17.46
N ASP A 10 21.14 10.26 17.81
CA ASP A 10 20.01 9.68 18.55
C ASP A 10 18.85 9.28 17.61
N PHE A 11 19.13 9.09 16.32
CA PHE A 11 18.12 8.67 15.34
C PHE A 11 17.65 7.25 15.64
N MET A 12 16.32 7.09 15.79
CA MET A 12 15.72 5.79 16.11
C MET A 12 15.57 4.92 14.87
N TRP A 13 16.13 3.72 14.91
CA TRP A 13 16.00 2.71 13.85
C TRP A 13 15.11 1.56 14.31
N GLY A 14 14.03 1.31 13.59
CA GLY A 14 13.06 0.29 13.98
C GLY A 14 12.29 -0.33 12.83
N ALA A 15 11.34 -1.17 13.22
CA ALA A 15 10.40 -1.85 12.35
C ALA A 15 9.03 -1.90 13.02
N ALA A 16 7.98 -1.98 12.22
CA ALA A 16 6.60 -1.89 12.68
C ALA A 16 5.76 -3.12 12.34
N THR A 17 4.77 -3.40 13.18
CA THR A 17 3.70 -4.40 13.01
C THR A 17 2.39 -3.92 13.65
N ALA A 18 1.30 -4.63 13.41
CA ALA A 18 0.00 -4.38 14.02
C ALA A 18 -0.62 -5.68 14.55
N ALA A 19 -1.33 -5.58 15.68
CA ALA A 19 -1.85 -6.72 16.43
C ALA A 19 -2.64 -7.70 15.57
N TYR A 20 -3.69 -7.24 14.89
CA TYR A 20 -4.53 -8.10 14.04
C TYR A 20 -3.75 -8.73 12.87
N GLN A 21 -2.67 -8.08 12.42
CA GLN A 21 -1.90 -8.54 11.27
C GLN A 21 -0.88 -9.64 11.61
N ILE A 22 -0.43 -9.73 12.87
CA ILE A 22 0.63 -10.66 13.28
C ILE A 22 0.29 -11.58 14.46
N GLU A 23 -0.56 -11.15 15.40
CA GLU A 23 -0.74 -11.86 16.68
C GLU A 23 -1.32 -13.25 16.50
N GLY A 24 -2.43 -13.36 15.76
CA GLY A 24 -3.26 -14.56 15.81
C GLY A 24 -3.86 -14.77 17.19
N GLY A 25 -4.11 -16.03 17.55
CA GLY A 25 -4.76 -16.38 18.81
C GLY A 25 -6.08 -15.63 18.99
N ALA A 26 -6.89 -15.57 17.92
CA ALA A 26 -8.11 -14.75 17.89
C ALA A 26 -9.15 -15.18 18.94
N GLN A 27 -9.14 -16.46 19.33
CA GLN A 27 -10.00 -17.06 20.36
C GLN A 27 -9.23 -17.40 21.65
N ASP A 28 -7.94 -17.08 21.72
CA ASP A 28 -7.08 -17.46 22.83
C ASP A 28 -6.99 -16.36 23.89
N GLY A 29 -6.72 -16.79 25.13
CA GLY A 29 -6.43 -15.89 26.25
C GLY A 29 -7.55 -14.89 26.54
N GLY A 30 -8.81 -15.22 26.26
CA GLY A 30 -9.97 -14.38 26.59
C GLY A 30 -10.18 -13.15 25.69
N ARG A 31 -9.50 -13.08 24.54
CA ARG A 31 -9.68 -11.99 23.56
C ARG A 31 -11.13 -11.97 23.03
N GLY A 32 -11.73 -10.78 22.97
CA GLY A 32 -12.99 -10.54 22.25
C GLY A 32 -12.78 -10.33 20.75
N ALA A 33 -13.87 -10.38 19.97
CA ALA A 33 -13.80 -10.08 18.55
C ALA A 33 -13.60 -8.57 18.30
N SER A 34 -12.84 -8.23 17.26
CA SER A 34 -12.77 -6.90 16.65
C SER A 34 -13.67 -6.80 15.41
N ILE A 35 -13.84 -5.59 14.88
CA ILE A 35 -14.49 -5.37 13.58
C ILE A 35 -13.77 -6.08 12.44
N TRP A 36 -12.45 -6.30 12.53
CA TRP A 36 -11.69 -7.02 11.52
C TRP A 36 -11.90 -8.52 11.58
N ASP A 37 -12.15 -9.09 12.76
CA ASP A 37 -12.56 -10.49 12.89
C ASP A 37 -13.88 -10.68 12.11
N ALA A 38 -14.92 -9.87 12.41
CA ALA A 38 -16.19 -9.95 11.71
C ALA A 38 -16.07 -9.70 10.19
N PHE A 39 -15.31 -8.69 9.79
CA PHE A 39 -15.13 -8.34 8.38
C PHE A 39 -14.43 -9.46 7.59
N SER A 40 -13.34 -10.02 8.13
CA SER A 40 -12.57 -11.05 7.42
C SER A 40 -13.28 -12.39 7.32
N HIS A 41 -14.15 -12.71 8.28
CA HIS A 41 -15.03 -13.88 8.22
C HIS A 41 -16.23 -13.70 7.30
N THR A 42 -16.46 -12.49 6.78
CA THR A 42 -17.56 -12.23 5.84
C THR A 42 -17.14 -12.67 4.42
N PRO A 43 -17.87 -13.60 3.78
CA PRO A 43 -17.51 -14.11 2.45
C PRO A 43 -17.30 -13.00 1.42
N GLY A 44 -16.20 -13.07 0.67
CA GLY A 44 -15.89 -12.14 -0.42
C GLY A 44 -15.28 -10.80 0.01
N LYS A 45 -15.10 -10.53 1.31
CA LYS A 45 -14.48 -9.29 1.80
C LYS A 45 -12.95 -9.32 1.82
N THR A 46 -12.34 -10.50 1.81
CA THR A 46 -10.88 -10.67 1.85
C THR A 46 -10.40 -11.60 0.75
N TYR A 47 -9.13 -11.47 0.39
CA TYR A 47 -8.49 -12.33 -0.60
C TYR A 47 -8.65 -13.81 -0.25
N LYS A 48 -9.37 -14.55 -1.10
CA LYS A 48 -9.66 -15.99 -0.93
C LYS A 48 -10.28 -16.35 0.43
N GLY A 49 -10.96 -15.41 1.09
CA GLY A 49 -11.57 -15.63 2.41
C GLY A 49 -10.57 -15.85 3.54
N GLN A 50 -9.33 -15.37 3.39
CA GLN A 50 -8.31 -15.46 4.43
C GLN A 50 -8.67 -14.55 5.63
N THR A 51 -8.26 -14.98 6.82
CA THR A 51 -8.51 -14.28 8.10
C THR A 51 -7.21 -14.05 8.88
N GLY A 52 -7.28 -13.19 9.90
CA GLY A 52 -6.20 -12.92 10.84
C GLY A 52 -6.17 -13.88 12.03
N ASP A 53 -6.95 -14.98 12.02
CA ASP A 53 -7.16 -15.82 13.21
C ASP A 53 -5.87 -16.40 13.78
N VAL A 54 -4.98 -16.81 12.87
CA VAL A 54 -3.65 -17.33 13.18
C VAL A 54 -2.58 -16.28 12.85
N ALA A 55 -2.77 -15.45 11.82
CA ALA A 55 -1.77 -14.47 11.37
C ALA A 55 -0.37 -15.11 11.21
N ILE A 56 0.66 -14.65 11.94
CA ILE A 56 1.97 -15.36 12.02
C ILE A 56 2.19 -16.06 13.36
N ASP A 57 1.14 -16.14 14.17
CA ASP A 57 1.14 -16.75 15.50
C ASP A 57 2.08 -16.06 16.51
N HIS A 58 2.27 -14.75 16.38
CA HIS A 58 3.13 -13.96 17.27
C HIS A 58 2.65 -14.05 18.73
N PHE A 59 1.36 -14.24 18.98
CA PHE A 59 0.81 -14.40 20.34
C PHE A 59 1.49 -15.54 21.12
N HIS A 60 1.76 -16.68 20.46
CA HIS A 60 2.45 -17.81 21.06
C HIS A 60 3.97 -17.74 20.89
N ARG A 61 4.45 -17.07 19.83
CA ARG A 61 5.84 -17.15 19.37
C ARG A 61 6.66 -15.87 19.59
N TYR A 62 6.13 -14.91 20.34
CA TYR A 62 6.76 -13.61 20.54
C TYR A 62 8.23 -13.68 21.01
N LYS A 63 8.64 -14.69 21.77
CA LYS A 63 10.05 -14.87 22.19
C LYS A 63 10.98 -15.19 21.02
N GLU A 64 10.54 -16.04 20.10
CA GLU A 64 11.27 -16.37 18.87
C GLU A 64 11.37 -15.11 18.01
N ASP A 65 10.29 -14.34 17.95
CA ASP A 65 10.24 -13.11 17.16
C ASP A 65 11.16 -12.03 17.73
N VAL A 66 11.20 -11.85 19.06
CA VAL A 66 12.13 -10.92 19.71
C VAL A 66 13.59 -11.39 19.57
N ALA A 67 13.85 -12.70 19.59
CA ALA A 67 15.18 -13.23 19.28
C ALA A 67 15.62 -12.86 17.86
N LEU A 68 14.72 -12.94 16.87
CA LEU A 68 14.99 -12.49 15.50
C LEU A 68 15.21 -10.97 15.45
N MET A 69 14.40 -10.17 16.12
CA MET A 69 14.59 -8.71 16.21
C MET A 69 15.99 -8.35 16.73
N LYS A 70 16.46 -9.05 17.77
CA LYS A 70 17.82 -8.87 18.30
C LYS A 70 18.89 -9.31 17.31
N GLN A 71 18.69 -10.45 16.64
CA GLN A 71 19.63 -10.97 15.65
C GLN A 71 19.85 -9.98 14.49
N ILE A 72 18.78 -9.31 14.03
CA ILE A 72 18.86 -8.30 12.97
C ILE A 72 19.31 -6.92 13.48
N GLY A 73 19.58 -6.77 14.77
CA GLY A 73 20.09 -5.54 15.38
C GLY A 73 19.05 -4.43 15.60
N LEU A 74 17.76 -4.77 15.65
CA LEU A 74 16.66 -3.81 15.81
C LEU A 74 16.81 -2.99 17.10
N LYS A 75 16.56 -1.67 17.04
CA LYS A 75 16.65 -0.76 18.21
C LYS A 75 15.31 -0.30 18.73
N GLY A 76 14.35 -0.06 17.84
CA GLY A 76 12.97 0.25 18.17
C GLY A 76 12.01 -0.77 17.56
N TYR A 77 11.01 -1.19 18.32
CA TYR A 77 9.91 -2.00 17.79
C TYR A 77 8.60 -1.25 17.99
N ARG A 78 7.95 -0.90 16.88
CA ARG A 78 6.62 -0.33 16.89
C ARG A 78 5.60 -1.44 16.75
N PHE A 79 4.75 -1.64 17.75
CA PHE A 79 3.66 -2.63 17.69
C PHE A 79 2.38 -2.00 18.23
N SER A 80 1.23 -2.62 17.97
CA SER A 80 -0.04 -2.20 18.57
C SER A 80 -0.52 -3.15 19.66
N ILE A 81 -1.27 -2.63 20.61
CA ILE A 81 -2.02 -3.42 21.59
C ILE A 81 -3.43 -3.63 21.03
N SER A 82 -3.88 -4.89 20.98
CA SER A 82 -5.24 -5.25 20.61
C SER A 82 -6.21 -4.82 21.69
N TRP A 83 -7.00 -3.77 21.44
CA TRP A 83 -8.04 -3.32 22.36
C TRP A 83 -8.96 -4.47 22.82
N PRO A 84 -9.55 -5.30 21.94
CA PRO A 84 -10.40 -6.41 22.39
C PRO A 84 -9.63 -7.54 23.07
N ARG A 85 -8.29 -7.51 23.10
CA ARG A 85 -7.49 -8.43 23.93
C ARG A 85 -7.35 -7.91 25.36
N ILE A 86 -7.29 -6.60 25.56
CA ILE A 86 -7.23 -5.98 26.90
C ILE A 86 -8.63 -5.85 27.52
N ILE A 87 -9.62 -5.42 26.75
CA ILE A 87 -11.01 -5.26 27.19
C ILE A 87 -11.92 -5.91 26.13
N PRO A 88 -12.35 -7.18 26.32
CA PRO A 88 -13.03 -7.96 25.28
C PRO A 88 -14.27 -7.31 24.68
N ALA A 89 -15.12 -6.68 25.50
CA ALA A 89 -16.29 -5.94 25.04
C ALA A 89 -16.00 -4.46 24.71
N GLY A 90 -14.73 -4.04 24.76
CA GLY A 90 -14.27 -2.67 24.63
C GLY A 90 -14.52 -1.77 25.85
N VAL A 91 -15.43 -2.17 26.73
CA VAL A 91 -15.71 -1.61 28.06
C VAL A 91 -15.83 -2.74 29.09
N GLY A 92 -15.76 -2.38 30.37
CA GLY A 92 -15.97 -3.32 31.47
C GLY A 92 -14.67 -3.96 31.96
N GLU A 93 -14.70 -5.26 32.19
CA GLU A 93 -13.61 -5.99 32.84
C GLU A 93 -12.36 -6.07 31.97
N VAL A 94 -11.21 -5.91 32.64
CA VAL A 94 -9.90 -6.07 32.02
C VAL A 94 -9.59 -7.56 31.96
N ASN A 95 -9.19 -8.02 30.78
CA ASN A 95 -8.70 -9.37 30.57
C ASN A 95 -7.22 -9.46 30.99
N GLU A 96 -6.98 -10.00 32.19
CA GLU A 96 -5.64 -10.11 32.77
C GLU A 96 -4.69 -11.00 31.96
N GLU A 97 -5.18 -12.00 31.22
CA GLU A 97 -4.31 -12.80 30.36
C GLU A 97 -3.80 -11.98 29.17
N GLY A 98 -4.68 -11.14 28.58
CA GLY A 98 -4.28 -10.17 27.56
C GLY A 98 -3.24 -9.19 28.06
N VAL A 99 -3.42 -8.65 29.27
CA VAL A 99 -2.42 -7.79 29.94
C VAL A 99 -1.11 -8.54 30.16
N SER A 100 -1.18 -9.80 30.59
CA SER A 100 -0.02 -10.66 30.84
C SER A 100 0.79 -10.90 29.56
N PHE A 101 0.14 -11.13 28.41
CA PHE A 101 0.82 -11.24 27.12
C PHE A 101 1.65 -10.00 26.78
N TYR A 102 1.06 -8.81 26.83
CA TYR A 102 1.82 -7.59 26.50
C TYR A 102 2.91 -7.27 27.52
N ASN A 103 2.70 -7.56 28.82
CA ASN A 103 3.77 -7.47 29.81
C ASN A 103 4.96 -8.35 29.43
N ARG A 104 4.70 -9.62 29.11
CA ARG A 104 5.74 -10.56 28.69
C ARG A 104 6.47 -10.09 27.43
N LEU A 105 5.75 -9.57 26.44
CA LEU A 105 6.35 -9.01 25.22
C LEU A 105 7.23 -7.79 25.52
N ILE A 106 6.72 -6.83 26.29
CA ILE A 106 7.44 -5.60 26.66
C ILE A 106 8.71 -5.93 27.45
N ASP A 107 8.62 -6.84 28.41
CA ASP A 107 9.77 -7.28 29.21
C ASP A 107 10.82 -7.98 28.34
N GLU A 108 10.39 -8.85 27.42
CA GLU A 108 11.30 -9.53 26.50
C GLU A 108 11.99 -8.55 25.54
N LEU A 109 11.29 -7.54 25.01
CA LEU A 109 11.87 -6.48 24.19
C LEU A 109 12.95 -5.71 24.96
N LEU A 110 12.63 -5.26 26.17
CA LEU A 110 13.56 -4.49 26.99
C LEU A 110 14.76 -5.31 27.45
N ALA A 111 14.57 -6.59 27.81
CA ALA A 111 15.65 -7.51 28.13
C ALA A 111 16.63 -7.71 26.95
N ASN A 112 16.16 -7.50 25.73
CA ASN A 112 16.97 -7.57 24.51
C ASN A 112 17.40 -6.19 23.96
N GLY A 113 17.20 -5.12 24.73
CA GLY A 113 17.64 -3.76 24.38
C GLY A 113 16.85 -3.12 23.24
N ILE A 114 15.61 -3.57 23.01
CA ILE A 114 14.70 -3.05 21.99
C ILE A 114 13.68 -2.12 22.66
N THR A 115 13.63 -0.87 22.19
CA THR A 115 12.75 0.16 22.75
C THR A 115 11.32 0.00 22.20
N PRO A 116 10.29 -0.15 23.06
CA PRO A 116 8.91 -0.27 22.61
C PRO A 116 8.33 1.09 22.19
N PHE A 117 7.68 1.11 21.02
CA PHE A 117 6.81 2.17 20.52
C PHE A 117 5.40 1.60 20.37
N VAL A 118 4.48 1.98 21.27
CA VAL A 118 3.20 1.29 21.40
C VAL A 118 2.09 2.10 20.77
N THR A 119 1.40 1.51 19.80
CA THR A 119 0.18 2.04 19.20
C THR A 119 -1.05 1.49 19.93
N LEU A 120 -1.90 2.37 20.45
CA LEU A 120 -3.10 1.97 21.20
C LEU A 120 -4.22 1.46 20.30
N TYR A 121 -4.37 2.05 19.11
CA TYR A 121 -5.42 1.69 18.17
C TYR A 121 -4.88 1.53 16.75
N HIS A 122 -5.01 0.32 16.21
CA HIS A 122 -4.65 0.00 14.84
C HIS A 122 -5.83 -0.71 14.15
N TRP A 123 -6.93 0.03 14.03
CA TRP A 123 -8.17 -0.33 13.30
C TRP A 123 -8.98 -1.49 13.90
N ASP A 124 -8.52 -2.05 15.00
CA ASP A 124 -9.01 -3.23 15.69
C ASP A 124 -10.07 -2.90 16.76
N LEU A 125 -11.08 -2.10 16.38
CA LEU A 125 -12.17 -1.71 17.29
C LEU A 125 -12.89 -2.97 17.81
N PRO A 126 -13.12 -3.11 19.13
CA PRO A 126 -13.94 -4.19 19.68
C PRO A 126 -15.31 -4.25 19.00
N LEU A 127 -15.70 -5.43 18.52
CA LEU A 127 -16.94 -5.64 17.77
C LEU A 127 -18.16 -5.23 18.58
N ALA A 128 -18.15 -5.46 19.89
CA ALA A 128 -19.23 -5.05 20.79
C ALA A 128 -19.48 -3.53 20.76
N LEU A 129 -18.44 -2.71 20.67
CA LEU A 129 -18.60 -1.25 20.53
C LEU A 129 -19.18 -0.87 19.17
N GLN A 130 -18.82 -1.60 18.12
CA GLN A 130 -19.40 -1.39 16.79
C GLN A 130 -20.89 -1.75 16.76
N THR A 131 -21.30 -2.82 17.44
CA THR A 131 -22.66 -3.34 17.37
C THR A 131 -23.63 -2.63 18.30
N GLU A 132 -23.16 -2.22 19.49
CA GLU A 132 -24.01 -1.55 20.48
C GLU A 132 -24.05 -0.02 20.30
N PHE A 133 -22.92 0.57 19.90
CA PHE A 133 -22.77 2.03 19.85
C PHE A 133 -22.41 2.55 18.46
N ASP A 134 -22.55 1.74 17.40
CA ASP A 134 -22.16 2.11 16.03
C ASP A 134 -20.66 2.52 15.91
N GLY A 135 -19.83 2.08 16.85
CA GLY A 135 -18.38 2.28 16.84
C GLY A 135 -17.97 3.75 16.72
N TRP A 136 -17.03 4.05 15.83
CA TRP A 136 -16.58 5.43 15.61
C TRP A 136 -17.63 6.33 14.96
N LEU A 137 -18.75 5.78 14.50
CA LEU A 137 -19.90 6.55 14.10
C LEU A 137 -20.78 6.88 15.31
N GLY A 138 -20.72 6.19 16.43
CA GLY A 138 -21.60 6.42 17.57
C GLY A 138 -21.86 7.88 17.93
N HIS A 139 -23.13 8.21 18.15
CA HIS A 139 -23.52 9.52 18.68
C HIS A 139 -23.15 9.61 20.17
N GLY A 140 -22.88 10.82 20.64
CA GLY A 140 -22.47 11.06 22.03
C GLY A 140 -20.99 10.74 22.27
N THR A 141 -20.65 10.36 23.50
CA THR A 141 -19.26 10.17 23.94
C THR A 141 -18.87 8.72 24.20
N HIS A 142 -19.80 7.75 24.08
CA HIS A 142 -19.61 6.36 24.54
C HIS A 142 -18.31 5.72 24.05
N VAL A 143 -18.03 5.74 22.75
CA VAL A 143 -16.83 5.10 22.18
C VAL A 143 -15.55 5.90 22.49
N GLN A 144 -15.65 7.22 22.62
CA GLN A 144 -14.53 8.07 23.06
C GLN A 144 -14.19 7.79 24.54
N ASP A 145 -15.20 7.66 25.38
CA ASP A 145 -15.07 7.31 26.81
C ASP A 145 -14.46 5.93 26.97
N ALA A 146 -14.94 4.95 26.17
CA ALA A 146 -14.38 3.61 26.12
C ALA A 146 -12.90 3.62 25.72
N PHE A 147 -12.53 4.38 24.68
CA PHE A 147 -11.15 4.50 24.25
C PHE A 147 -10.26 5.12 25.32
N VAL A 148 -10.72 6.16 26.02
CA VAL A 148 -9.99 6.79 27.12
C VAL A 148 -9.82 5.83 28.29
N ALA A 149 -10.85 5.06 28.64
CA ALA A 149 -10.78 4.04 29.69
C ALA A 149 -9.77 2.93 29.34
N TYR A 150 -9.80 2.44 28.10
CA TYR A 150 -8.82 1.50 27.58
C TYR A 150 -7.39 2.05 27.58
N ALA A 151 -7.20 3.28 27.09
CA ALA A 151 -5.90 3.94 27.08
C ALA A 151 -5.36 4.10 28.50
N ARG A 152 -6.20 4.47 29.46
CA ARG A 152 -5.84 4.54 30.89
C ARG A 152 -5.35 3.19 31.41
N VAL A 153 -6.05 2.09 31.14
CA VAL A 153 -5.58 0.74 31.52
C VAL A 153 -4.20 0.47 30.93
N CYS A 154 -3.96 0.82 29.66
CA CYS A 154 -2.65 0.63 29.04
C CYS A 154 -1.56 1.47 29.72
N PHE A 155 -1.84 2.74 30.05
CA PHE A 155 -0.88 3.60 30.74
C PHE A 155 -0.58 3.10 32.15
N GLU A 156 -1.58 2.65 32.89
CA GLU A 156 -1.43 2.08 34.23
C GLU A 156 -0.61 0.79 34.22
N ARG A 157 -0.85 -0.09 33.24
CA ARG A 157 -0.26 -1.43 33.21
C ARG A 157 1.12 -1.50 32.57
N PHE A 158 1.42 -0.59 31.65
CA PHE A 158 2.63 -0.68 30.81
C PHE A 158 3.48 0.59 30.83
N GLY A 159 2.94 1.73 31.27
CA GLY A 159 3.62 3.04 31.18
C GLY A 159 4.82 3.20 32.12
N ASP A 160 5.01 2.29 33.08
CA ASP A 160 6.24 2.18 33.86
C ASP A 160 7.45 1.86 32.98
N ARG A 161 7.24 1.09 31.90
CA ARG A 161 8.26 0.64 30.93
C ARG A 161 8.14 1.29 29.55
N VAL A 162 6.92 1.48 29.05
CA VAL A 162 6.65 2.07 27.73
C VAL A 162 6.70 3.59 27.81
N LYS A 163 7.59 4.19 27.01
CA LYS A 163 7.83 5.66 26.98
C LYS A 163 7.41 6.33 25.68
N ASN A 164 7.01 5.57 24.67
CA ASN A 164 6.63 6.11 23.37
C ASN A 164 5.25 5.58 22.99
N TRP A 165 4.24 6.44 23.14
CA TRP A 165 2.84 6.10 22.87
C TRP A 165 2.36 6.74 21.57
N ILE A 166 1.61 5.99 20.79
CA ILE A 166 0.88 6.44 19.61
C ILE A 166 -0.59 6.12 19.87
N THR A 167 -1.49 7.10 19.83
CA THR A 167 -2.91 6.81 20.09
C THR A 167 -3.56 6.10 18.92
N LEU A 168 -3.41 6.62 17.71
CA LEU A 168 -4.11 6.16 16.50
C LEU A 168 -3.10 5.92 15.38
N ASN A 169 -3.32 4.85 14.62
CA ASN A 169 -2.71 4.64 13.30
C ASN A 169 -3.66 5.08 12.18
N GLU A 170 -3.16 5.92 11.27
CA GLU A 170 -3.78 6.26 9.97
C GLU A 170 -5.31 6.45 10.04
N PRO A 171 -5.80 7.42 10.82
CA PRO A 171 -7.24 7.63 10.96
C PRO A 171 -7.91 8.01 9.62
N TRP A 172 -7.15 8.59 8.67
CA TRP A 172 -7.61 8.81 7.30
C TRP A 172 -7.94 7.50 6.59
N VAL A 173 -7.02 6.52 6.62
CA VAL A 173 -7.21 5.21 5.98
C VAL A 173 -8.39 4.49 6.61
N HIS A 174 -8.48 4.50 7.95
CA HIS A 174 -9.60 3.89 8.65
C HIS A 174 -10.96 4.46 8.20
N CYS A 175 -11.12 5.78 8.22
CA CYS A 175 -12.40 6.40 7.88
C CYS A 175 -12.70 6.35 6.37
N VAL A 176 -11.71 6.56 5.49
CA VAL A 176 -11.95 6.58 4.04
C VAL A 176 -12.10 5.17 3.48
N MET A 177 -11.19 4.25 3.79
CA MET A 177 -11.26 2.88 3.26
C MET A 177 -12.41 2.09 3.91
N GLY A 178 -12.74 2.38 5.17
CA GLY A 178 -13.79 1.67 5.91
C GLY A 178 -15.21 2.19 5.69
N LEU A 179 -15.37 3.50 5.45
CA LEU A 179 -16.69 4.18 5.46
C LEU A 179 -16.99 5.00 4.19
N ALA A 180 -15.98 5.32 3.37
CA ALA A 180 -16.21 5.93 2.05
C ALA A 180 -16.17 4.88 0.94
N LEU A 181 -15.10 4.07 0.92
CA LEU A 181 -14.91 3.00 -0.07
C LEU A 181 -15.45 1.65 0.39
N GLY A 182 -15.61 1.43 1.70
CA GLY A 182 -16.11 0.17 2.28
C GLY A 182 -15.29 -1.07 1.90
N VAL A 183 -13.98 -0.91 1.68
CA VAL A 183 -13.04 -1.99 1.36
C VAL A 183 -12.29 -2.50 2.58
N HIS A 184 -12.27 -1.74 3.67
CA HIS A 184 -11.76 -2.16 4.99
C HIS A 184 -12.92 -2.29 5.99
N ALA A 185 -12.69 -2.94 7.13
CA ALA A 185 -13.67 -2.99 8.22
C ALA A 185 -14.06 -1.56 8.69
N PRO A 186 -15.35 -1.28 8.97
CA PRO A 186 -16.49 -2.19 8.98
C PRO A 186 -17.15 -2.41 7.60
N GLY A 187 -16.63 -1.82 6.52
CA GLY A 187 -17.06 -2.11 5.15
C GLY A 187 -18.33 -1.38 4.71
N ARG A 188 -18.60 -0.20 5.27
CA ARG A 188 -19.82 0.58 5.02
C ARG A 188 -19.65 1.52 3.83
N LYS A 189 -20.73 1.70 3.06
CA LYS A 189 -20.76 2.60 1.88
C LYS A 189 -21.97 3.54 1.84
N HIS A 190 -22.94 3.38 2.74
CA HIS A 190 -24.26 3.99 2.62
C HIS A 190 -24.24 5.53 2.64
N ASN A 191 -23.43 6.14 3.52
CA ASN A 191 -23.34 7.59 3.70
C ASN A 191 -21.90 8.11 3.51
N ALA A 192 -21.26 7.75 2.40
CA ALA A 192 -19.85 8.06 2.11
C ALA A 192 -19.49 9.57 2.08
N HIS A 193 -20.49 10.47 2.11
CA HIS A 193 -20.35 11.93 2.14
C HIS A 193 -20.44 12.54 3.55
N ILE A 194 -20.74 11.74 4.60
CA ILE A 194 -20.89 12.18 6.00
C ILE A 194 -20.16 11.24 6.97
N GLU A 195 -20.34 9.92 6.85
CA GLU A 195 -19.81 8.94 7.81
C GLU A 195 -18.27 9.04 8.01
N PRO A 196 -17.45 9.21 6.95
CA PRO A 196 -16.01 9.41 7.13
C PRO A 196 -15.66 10.60 8.02
N TYR A 197 -16.38 11.73 7.88
CA TYR A 197 -16.14 12.95 8.66
C TYR A 197 -16.58 12.81 10.11
N ARG A 198 -17.68 12.07 10.36
CA ARG A 198 -18.13 11.73 11.72
C ARG A 198 -17.13 10.82 12.43
N CYS A 199 -16.65 9.78 11.73
CA CYS A 199 -15.57 8.90 12.19
C CYS A 199 -14.31 9.70 12.56
N GLY A 200 -13.82 10.54 11.64
CA GLY A 200 -12.60 11.33 11.87
C GLY A 200 -12.74 12.30 13.04
N HIS A 201 -13.89 12.92 13.21
CA HIS A 201 -14.16 13.82 14.34
C HIS A 201 -14.15 13.09 15.69
N ASN A 202 -14.79 11.92 15.77
CA ASN A 202 -14.83 11.11 16.98
C ASN A 202 -13.43 10.58 17.35
N LEU A 203 -12.64 10.17 16.36
CA LEU A 203 -11.24 9.76 16.55
C LEU A 203 -10.37 10.91 17.08
N LEU A 204 -10.51 12.13 16.53
CA LEU A 204 -9.77 13.31 17.00
C LEU A 204 -10.12 13.66 18.45
N ILE A 205 -11.40 13.60 18.83
CA ILE A 205 -11.82 13.79 20.22
C ILE A 205 -11.24 12.70 21.12
N ALA A 206 -11.32 11.43 20.72
CA ALA A 206 -10.76 10.31 21.49
C ALA A 206 -9.24 10.45 21.69
N HIS A 207 -8.50 10.84 20.64
CA HIS A 207 -7.07 11.16 20.70
C HIS A 207 -6.77 12.25 21.73
N SER A 208 -7.39 13.43 21.59
CA SER A 208 -7.11 14.57 22.48
C SER A 208 -7.43 14.27 23.94
N ARG A 209 -8.50 13.51 24.22
CA ARG A 209 -8.89 13.11 25.58
C ARG A 209 -7.95 12.06 26.18
N ALA A 210 -7.45 11.11 25.38
CA ALA A 210 -6.46 10.14 25.82
C ALA A 210 -5.10 10.83 26.12
N VAL A 211 -4.70 11.80 25.30
CA VAL A 211 -3.49 12.61 25.53
C VAL A 211 -3.63 13.46 26.79
N ASP A 212 -4.76 14.14 26.98
CA ASP A 212 -5.04 14.92 28.18
C ASP A 212 -4.98 14.05 29.44
N THR A 213 -5.56 12.85 29.38
CA THR A 213 -5.48 11.83 30.44
C THR A 213 -4.03 11.43 30.73
N TYR A 214 -3.24 11.11 29.70
CA TYR A 214 -1.83 10.77 29.86
C TYR A 214 -1.04 11.89 30.53
N ARG A 215 -1.20 13.13 30.03
CA ARG A 215 -0.45 14.29 30.51
C ARG A 215 -0.77 14.64 31.97
N LYS A 216 -2.05 14.59 32.35
CA LYS A 216 -2.48 14.93 33.72
C LYS A 216 -2.07 13.87 34.74
N ASP A 217 -2.28 12.61 34.41
CA ASP A 217 -2.26 11.56 35.43
C ASP A 217 -0.96 10.74 35.41
N PHE A 218 -0.29 10.62 34.25
CA PHE A 218 0.77 9.64 34.06
C PHE A 218 2.12 10.26 33.65
N GLN A 219 2.13 11.26 32.76
CA GLN A 219 3.36 11.74 32.10
C GLN A 219 4.41 12.22 33.10
N LYS A 220 4.02 12.92 34.16
CA LYS A 220 4.96 13.41 35.18
C LYS A 220 5.70 12.28 35.91
N GLN A 221 5.03 11.15 36.15
CA GLN A 221 5.59 10.01 36.86
C GLN A 221 6.33 9.07 35.90
N GLN A 222 5.78 8.87 34.71
CA GLN A 222 6.28 7.90 33.74
C GLN A 222 7.36 8.46 32.82
N GLY A 223 7.40 9.78 32.58
CA GLY A 223 8.40 10.43 31.75
C GLY A 223 8.34 10.06 30.26
N GLY A 224 7.20 9.57 29.76
CA GLY A 224 7.01 9.22 28.36
C GLY A 224 6.47 10.37 27.51
N GLN A 225 6.39 10.12 26.21
CA GLN A 225 5.79 10.98 25.20
C GLN A 225 4.61 10.28 24.54
N ILE A 226 3.65 11.07 24.05
CA ILE A 226 2.47 10.58 23.38
C ILE A 226 2.19 11.37 22.09
N GLY A 227 1.84 10.66 21.02
CA GLY A 227 1.49 11.28 19.76
C GLY A 227 0.51 10.48 18.92
N VAL A 228 0.46 10.81 17.63
CA VAL A 228 -0.38 10.15 16.62
C VAL A 228 0.46 9.77 15.40
N THR A 229 0.02 8.75 14.66
CA THR A 229 0.58 8.39 13.36
C THR A 229 -0.44 8.71 12.26
N LEU A 230 -0.04 9.52 11.30
CA LEU A 230 -0.85 9.95 10.17
C LEU A 230 -0.25 9.41 8.86
N SER A 231 -1.10 8.88 7.99
CA SER A 231 -0.71 8.58 6.61
C SER A 231 -0.71 9.86 5.79
N ALA A 232 0.24 9.96 4.86
CA ALA A 232 0.20 10.96 3.82
C ALA A 232 0.98 10.51 2.58
N ASP A 233 0.43 10.83 1.43
CA ASP A 233 1.13 10.82 0.16
C ASP A 233 1.48 12.26 -0.24
N TRP A 234 2.65 12.45 -0.85
CA TRP A 234 2.90 13.74 -1.47
C TRP A 234 2.07 13.91 -2.74
N ARG A 235 1.56 15.12 -2.97
CA ARG A 235 0.78 15.46 -4.16
C ARG A 235 1.56 16.46 -4.99
N LEU A 236 1.93 16.06 -6.20
CA LEU A 236 2.51 16.96 -7.20
C LEU A 236 1.40 17.61 -8.02
N PRO A 237 1.52 18.90 -8.38
CA PRO A 237 0.71 19.46 -9.45
C PRO A 237 0.93 18.65 -10.72
N ALA A 238 -0.15 18.25 -11.40
CA ALA A 238 -0.05 17.62 -12.70
C ALA A 238 0.75 18.51 -13.68
N PRO A 239 1.70 17.95 -14.44
CA PRO A 239 2.52 18.72 -15.36
C PRO A 239 1.69 19.26 -16.53
N THR A 240 1.91 20.52 -16.89
CA THR A 240 1.30 21.20 -18.04
C THR A 240 2.14 22.43 -18.38
N ASP A 241 2.18 22.79 -19.67
CA ASP A 241 2.86 24.00 -20.15
C ASP A 241 1.96 25.24 -20.06
N ASP A 242 0.66 25.08 -19.82
CA ASP A 242 -0.28 26.19 -19.63
C ASP A 242 -0.17 26.74 -18.19
N PRO A 243 0.23 28.02 -18.01
CA PRO A 243 0.34 28.63 -16.68
C PRO A 243 -0.97 28.68 -15.89
N VAL A 244 -2.11 28.79 -16.57
CA VAL A 244 -3.44 28.84 -15.93
C VAL A 244 -3.80 27.45 -15.39
N GLU A 245 -3.60 26.43 -16.20
CA GLU A 245 -3.81 25.04 -15.77
C GLU A 245 -2.82 24.64 -14.68
N MET A 246 -1.55 25.03 -14.80
CA MET A 246 -0.53 24.78 -13.76
C MET A 246 -0.94 25.38 -12.42
N LYS A 247 -1.44 26.62 -12.40
CA LYS A 247 -1.96 27.23 -11.17
C LYS A 247 -3.11 26.42 -10.57
N ALA A 248 -4.06 25.98 -11.40
CA ALA A 248 -5.18 25.16 -10.95
C ALA A 248 -4.72 23.78 -10.43
N ASN A 249 -3.68 23.20 -11.03
CA ASN A 249 -3.06 21.95 -10.59
C ASN A 249 -2.32 22.11 -9.25
N ILE A 250 -1.67 23.26 -9.02
CA ILE A 250 -1.07 23.61 -7.72
C ILE A 250 -2.14 23.68 -6.64
N GLU A 251 -3.21 24.43 -6.88
CA GLU A 251 -4.33 24.53 -5.94
C GLU A 251 -4.96 23.16 -5.67
N ALA A 252 -5.06 22.29 -6.68
CA ALA A 252 -5.54 20.91 -6.51
C ALA A 252 -4.61 20.04 -5.66
N ALA A 253 -3.29 20.14 -5.85
CA ALA A 253 -2.31 19.45 -5.03
C ALA A 253 -2.37 19.90 -3.56
N GLU A 254 -2.50 21.22 -3.32
CA GLU A 254 -2.66 21.78 -1.98
C GLU A 254 -3.97 21.32 -1.32
N ARG A 255 -5.09 21.31 -2.06
CA ARG A 255 -6.35 20.74 -1.56
C ARG A 255 -6.22 19.28 -1.19
N SER A 256 -5.54 18.48 -2.01
CA SER A 256 -5.37 17.05 -1.74
C SER A 256 -4.53 16.82 -0.48
N ILE A 257 -3.45 17.58 -0.28
CA ILE A 257 -2.69 17.53 0.98
C ILE A 257 -3.55 17.96 2.18
N ALA A 258 -4.41 18.98 2.02
CA ALA A 258 -5.31 19.41 3.09
C ALA A 258 -6.34 18.33 3.45
N PHE A 259 -6.91 17.60 2.48
CA PHE A 259 -7.87 16.53 2.71
C PHE A 259 -7.24 15.21 3.19
N HIS A 260 -5.99 14.93 2.78
CA HIS A 260 -5.29 13.70 3.17
C HIS A 260 -4.57 13.87 4.53
N LEU A 261 -3.65 14.84 4.61
CA LEU A 261 -2.84 15.08 5.81
C LEU A 261 -3.48 16.11 6.74
N GLY A 262 -3.89 17.25 6.17
CA GLY A 262 -4.40 18.40 6.93
C GLY A 262 -5.66 18.08 7.75
N TRP A 263 -6.51 17.16 7.27
CA TRP A 263 -7.75 16.77 7.94
C TRP A 263 -7.52 16.36 9.40
N PHE A 264 -6.43 15.64 9.68
CA PHE A 264 -6.06 15.24 11.04
C PHE A 264 -4.94 16.10 11.64
N ALA A 265 -3.97 16.54 10.83
CA ALA A 265 -2.85 17.32 11.32
C ALA A 265 -3.24 18.75 11.75
N ASP A 266 -4.10 19.46 11.01
CA ASP A 266 -4.49 20.82 11.38
C ASP A 266 -5.26 20.88 12.71
N PRO A 267 -6.23 20.00 13.01
CA PRO A 267 -6.82 19.94 14.34
C PRO A 267 -5.79 19.75 15.45
N ILE A 268 -4.85 18.83 15.28
CA ILE A 268 -3.87 18.46 16.31
C ILE A 268 -2.82 19.56 16.53
N TYR A 269 -2.39 20.28 15.49
CA TYR A 269 -1.30 21.26 15.62
C TYR A 269 -1.78 22.72 15.59
N LYS A 270 -2.90 23.01 14.92
CA LYS A 270 -3.47 24.36 14.77
C LYS A 270 -4.76 24.55 15.56
N GLY A 271 -5.43 23.46 15.94
CA GLY A 271 -6.61 23.46 16.83
C GLY A 271 -7.96 23.37 16.12
N ASP A 272 -8.00 23.31 14.78
CA ASP A 272 -9.26 23.18 14.04
C ASP A 272 -9.00 22.62 12.62
N TYR A 273 -10.05 22.22 11.90
CA TYR A 273 -9.94 21.69 10.54
C TYR A 273 -9.41 22.72 9.53
N PRO A 274 -8.77 22.27 8.43
CA PRO A 274 -8.35 23.14 7.33
C PRO A 274 -9.51 23.97 6.79
N GLN A 275 -9.27 25.25 6.49
CA GLN A 275 -10.33 26.16 6.03
C GLN A 275 -11.01 25.65 4.76
N ILE A 276 -10.23 25.11 3.82
CA ILE A 276 -10.78 24.55 2.57
C ILE A 276 -11.72 23.37 2.78
N MET A 277 -11.53 22.58 3.84
CA MET A 277 -12.48 21.50 4.17
C MET A 277 -13.77 22.09 4.72
N LYS A 278 -13.70 23.11 5.59
CA LYS A 278 -14.89 23.80 6.12
C LYS A 278 -15.71 24.43 5.00
N ASP A 279 -15.04 25.10 4.07
CA ASP A 279 -15.69 25.79 2.95
C ASP A 279 -16.39 24.79 2.00
N ARG A 280 -15.79 23.62 1.77
CA ARG A 280 -16.34 22.62 0.84
C ARG A 280 -17.39 21.70 1.46
N LEU A 281 -17.24 21.37 2.74
CA LEU A 281 -18.09 20.40 3.42
C LEU A 281 -19.29 21.06 4.14
N GLY A 282 -19.13 22.32 4.57
CA GLY A 282 -20.16 23.02 5.33
C GLY A 282 -20.58 22.22 6.56
N ASP A 283 -21.88 22.00 6.72
CA ASP A 283 -22.44 21.31 7.89
C ASP A 283 -22.19 19.78 7.92
N ARG A 284 -21.70 19.19 6.82
CA ARG A 284 -21.29 17.77 6.81
C ARG A 284 -20.02 17.52 7.61
N LEU A 285 -19.17 18.55 7.77
CA LEU A 285 -18.01 18.50 8.64
C LEU A 285 -18.43 18.92 10.06
N PRO A 286 -18.31 18.04 11.07
CA PRO A 286 -18.65 18.39 12.45
C PRO A 286 -17.81 19.57 12.95
N LYS A 287 -18.35 20.35 13.89
CA LYS A 287 -17.68 21.54 14.45
C LYS A 287 -17.14 21.21 15.83
N PHE A 288 -15.88 21.55 16.10
CA PHE A 288 -15.31 21.45 17.45
C PHE A 288 -15.83 22.58 18.34
N THR A 289 -16.12 22.27 19.60
CA THR A 289 -16.30 23.30 20.64
C THR A 289 -14.96 23.96 20.98
N GLU A 290 -14.98 25.13 21.61
CA GLU A 290 -13.73 25.82 21.99
C GLU A 290 -12.88 24.99 22.97
N GLU A 291 -13.52 24.21 23.85
CA GLU A 291 -12.85 23.27 24.74
C GLU A 291 -12.16 22.15 23.96
N GLN A 292 -12.84 21.59 22.94
CA GLN A 292 -12.27 20.54 22.08
C GLN A 292 -11.10 21.08 21.26
N LYS A 293 -11.22 22.27 20.67
CA LYS A 293 -10.12 22.93 19.94
C LYS A 293 -8.90 23.12 20.83
N LYS A 294 -9.11 23.55 22.08
CA LYS A 294 -8.05 23.73 23.07
C LYS A 294 -7.38 22.41 23.45
N LEU A 295 -8.15 21.34 23.63
CA LEU A 295 -7.62 20.01 23.92
C LEU A 295 -6.83 19.42 22.74
N LEU A 296 -7.31 19.65 21.51
CA LEU A 296 -6.67 19.17 20.29
C LEU A 296 -5.35 19.90 20.01
N LYS A 297 -5.30 21.22 20.16
CA LYS A 297 -4.12 22.01 19.82
C LYS A 297 -2.91 21.60 20.67
N GLY A 298 -1.87 21.08 20.01
CA GLY A 298 -0.66 20.58 20.64
C GLY A 298 -0.82 19.21 21.32
N SER A 299 -1.83 18.42 20.94
CA SER A 299 -2.08 17.07 21.50
C SER A 299 -1.14 15.97 20.97
N SER A 300 -0.03 16.31 20.31
CA SER A 300 0.99 15.34 19.91
C SER A 300 2.40 15.86 20.21
N ASP A 301 3.20 15.06 20.91
CA ASP A 301 4.58 15.43 21.29
C ASP A 301 5.55 15.27 20.11
N PHE A 302 5.32 14.32 19.21
CA PHE A 302 6.03 14.10 17.94
C PHE A 302 5.03 13.96 16.78
N PHE A 303 5.52 13.92 15.54
CA PHE A 303 4.69 13.64 14.36
C PHE A 303 5.02 12.24 13.83
N GLY A 304 4.12 11.26 13.98
CA GLY A 304 4.26 9.96 13.32
C GLY A 304 3.79 10.06 11.86
N LEU A 305 4.64 9.71 10.91
CA LEU A 305 4.34 9.73 9.48
C LEU A 305 4.44 8.32 8.89
N ASN A 306 3.34 7.85 8.30
CA ASN A 306 3.35 6.71 7.40
C ASN A 306 3.36 7.23 5.96
N ASN A 307 4.35 6.79 5.18
CA ASN A 307 4.43 7.15 3.77
C ASN A 307 4.96 6.00 2.93
N TYR A 308 4.32 5.82 1.78
CA TYR A 308 4.65 4.76 0.83
C TYR A 308 4.85 5.33 -0.56
N THR A 309 3.96 6.21 -1.03
CA THR A 309 3.89 6.62 -2.43
C THR A 309 3.66 8.15 -2.56
N SER A 310 3.40 8.59 -3.78
CA SER A 310 3.00 9.94 -4.16
C SER A 310 2.07 9.87 -5.38
N ALA A 311 1.37 10.96 -5.67
CA ALA A 311 0.55 11.06 -6.89
C ALA A 311 0.62 12.47 -7.49
N PHE A 312 0.33 12.58 -8.78
CA PHE A 312 -0.07 13.84 -9.39
C PHE A 312 -1.50 14.19 -9.00
N ALA A 313 -1.81 15.48 -8.97
CA ALA A 313 -3.10 16.04 -8.65
C ALA A 313 -3.47 17.13 -9.66
N LYS A 314 -4.71 17.09 -10.13
CA LYS A 314 -5.35 18.14 -10.93
C LYS A 314 -6.79 18.32 -10.49
N PRO A 315 -7.42 19.48 -10.72
CA PRO A 315 -8.83 19.63 -10.36
C PRO A 315 -9.69 18.67 -11.18
N SER A 316 -10.61 18.00 -10.50
CA SER A 316 -11.59 17.13 -11.15
C SER A 316 -12.50 17.91 -12.11
N ASP A 317 -13.11 17.22 -13.07
CA ASP A 317 -13.99 17.86 -14.05
C ASP A 317 -15.21 18.53 -13.39
N SER A 318 -15.79 17.89 -12.36
CA SER A 318 -16.89 18.47 -11.57
C SER A 318 -16.44 19.73 -10.82
N TYR A 319 -15.24 19.73 -10.23
CA TYR A 319 -14.68 20.92 -9.60
C TYR A 319 -14.47 22.05 -10.62
N LYS A 320 -13.96 21.75 -11.81
CA LYS A 320 -13.78 22.73 -12.90
C LYS A 320 -15.11 23.31 -13.38
N ALA A 321 -16.16 22.49 -13.41
CA ALA A 321 -17.52 22.89 -13.77
C ALA A 321 -18.23 23.72 -12.69
N GLY A 322 -17.61 23.90 -11.50
CA GLY A 322 -18.21 24.60 -10.37
C GLY A 322 -19.33 23.82 -9.69
N GLU A 323 -19.38 22.49 -9.89
CA GLU A 323 -20.36 21.63 -9.26
C GLU A 323 -20.07 21.51 -7.76
N LEU A 324 -21.10 21.70 -6.94
CA LEU A 324 -21.00 21.45 -5.51
C LEU A 324 -21.03 19.93 -5.26
N PRO A 325 -20.21 19.41 -4.33
CA PRO A 325 -20.26 18.00 -3.97
C PRO A 325 -21.67 17.60 -3.51
N PRO A 326 -22.20 16.44 -3.93
CA PRO A 326 -23.53 16.02 -3.52
C PRO A 326 -23.61 15.87 -1.99
N SER A 327 -24.62 16.48 -1.38
CA SER A 327 -24.90 16.36 0.06
C SER A 327 -25.89 15.22 0.38
N ASN A 328 -25.93 14.20 -0.46
CA ASN A 328 -26.79 13.03 -0.34
C ASN A 328 -25.98 11.76 -0.64
N ASN A 329 -26.62 10.60 -0.64
CA ASN A 329 -25.93 9.29 -0.78
C ASN A 329 -25.24 9.07 -2.13
N SER A 330 -25.38 9.98 -3.11
CA SER A 330 -24.55 9.95 -4.33
C SER A 330 -23.19 10.63 -4.18
N GLY A 331 -22.97 11.31 -3.05
CA GLY A 331 -21.72 11.98 -2.70
C GLY A 331 -20.67 11.04 -2.14
N SER A 332 -19.41 11.44 -2.25
CA SER A 332 -18.26 10.69 -1.74
C SER A 332 -17.14 11.63 -1.31
N PHE A 333 -16.27 11.12 -0.44
CA PHE A 333 -15.05 11.81 -0.01
C PHE A 333 -14.22 12.39 -1.18
N PHE A 334 -14.09 11.66 -2.29
CA PHE A 334 -13.27 12.09 -3.44
C PHE A 334 -13.91 13.23 -4.24
N GLN A 335 -15.25 13.27 -4.33
CA GLN A 335 -15.96 14.42 -4.90
C GLN A 335 -15.85 15.65 -3.99
N ASP A 336 -15.86 15.43 -2.67
CA ASP A 336 -15.62 16.49 -1.68
C ASP A 336 -14.23 17.08 -1.81
N GLU A 337 -13.20 16.27 -2.02
CA GLU A 337 -11.84 16.75 -2.30
C GLU A 337 -11.78 17.56 -3.60
N GLY A 338 -12.51 17.11 -4.64
CA GLY A 338 -12.57 17.78 -5.93
C GLY A 338 -11.27 17.69 -6.74
N VAL A 339 -10.52 16.59 -6.55
CA VAL A 339 -9.21 16.34 -7.15
C VAL A 339 -9.24 15.02 -7.89
N THR A 340 -8.65 14.99 -9.08
CA THR A 340 -8.27 13.75 -9.76
C THR A 340 -6.80 13.50 -9.50
N SER A 341 -6.52 12.39 -8.81
CA SER A 341 -5.16 11.92 -8.55
C SER A 341 -4.78 10.77 -9.49
N TYR A 342 -3.53 10.71 -9.90
CA TYR A 342 -2.99 9.64 -10.73
C TYR A 342 -1.47 9.53 -10.59
N GLU A 343 -0.93 8.36 -10.88
CA GLU A 343 0.50 8.09 -10.85
C GLU A 343 1.13 8.21 -12.23
N ASP A 344 2.41 8.58 -12.28
CA ASP A 344 3.16 8.56 -13.53
C ASP A 344 3.46 7.11 -13.94
N PRO A 345 3.15 6.68 -15.17
CA PRO A 345 3.48 5.34 -15.64
C PRO A 345 4.99 5.01 -15.63
N SER A 346 5.87 6.02 -15.53
CA SER A 346 7.31 5.84 -15.39
C SER A 346 7.76 5.52 -13.97
N TRP A 347 6.92 5.73 -12.95
CA TRP A 347 7.25 5.36 -11.58
C TRP A 347 7.17 3.84 -11.41
N ALA A 348 8.16 3.26 -10.73
CA ALA A 348 8.21 1.81 -10.56
C ALA A 348 7.08 1.33 -9.63
N PRO A 349 6.19 0.43 -10.09
CA PRO A 349 5.16 -0.14 -9.22
C PRO A 349 5.74 -1.24 -8.32
N THR A 350 5.12 -1.42 -7.16
CA THR A 350 5.34 -2.55 -6.26
C THR A 350 4.26 -3.63 -6.46
N ALA A 351 4.26 -4.72 -5.69
CA ALA A 351 3.20 -5.73 -5.74
C ALA A 351 1.84 -5.19 -5.28
N ALA A 352 1.84 -4.21 -4.36
CA ALA A 352 0.66 -3.46 -4.00
C ALA A 352 0.37 -2.42 -5.11
N MET A 353 -0.75 -2.59 -5.81
CA MET A 353 -1.10 -1.78 -6.99
C MET A 353 -1.20 -0.26 -6.75
N TRP A 354 -1.36 0.16 -5.49
CA TRP A 354 -1.43 1.56 -5.09
C TRP A 354 -0.06 2.16 -4.71
N ASN A 355 0.98 1.33 -4.56
CA ASN A 355 2.29 1.75 -4.07
C ASN A 355 3.33 1.81 -5.21
N PHE A 356 3.85 3.02 -5.45
CA PHE A 356 4.86 3.34 -6.46
C PHE A 356 6.10 3.95 -5.79
N VAL A 357 7.29 3.62 -6.31
CA VAL A 357 8.57 4.06 -5.73
C VAL A 357 8.81 5.55 -6.01
N THR A 358 8.58 6.40 -5.01
CA THR A 358 8.67 7.86 -5.09
C THR A 358 9.40 8.47 -3.87
N PRO A 359 10.71 8.23 -3.68
CA PRO A 359 11.46 8.67 -2.50
C PRO A 359 11.48 10.21 -2.31
N TRP A 360 11.41 10.95 -3.42
CA TRP A 360 11.33 12.41 -3.41
C TRP A 360 10.03 12.93 -2.76
N GLY A 361 8.98 12.13 -2.72
CA GLY A 361 7.71 12.47 -2.07
C GLY A 361 7.85 12.51 -0.55
N LEU A 362 8.47 11.47 0.03
CA LEU A 362 8.78 11.42 1.46
C LEU A 362 9.63 12.61 1.90
N LYS A 363 10.67 12.93 1.12
CA LYS A 363 11.50 14.11 1.36
C LYS A 363 10.65 15.38 1.48
N LYS A 364 9.78 15.62 0.49
CA LYS A 364 8.92 16.81 0.46
C LYS A 364 7.94 16.84 1.63
N LEU A 365 7.36 15.70 2.00
CA LEU A 365 6.51 15.59 3.19
C LEU A 365 7.27 15.95 4.47
N CYS A 366 8.47 15.41 4.70
CA CYS A 366 9.27 15.72 5.88
C CYS A 366 9.57 17.21 6.00
N VAL A 367 9.96 17.85 4.90
CA VAL A 367 10.21 19.30 4.85
C VAL A 367 8.93 20.10 5.08
N HIS A 368 7.82 19.70 4.43
CA HIS A 368 6.53 20.36 4.59
C HIS A 368 6.02 20.27 6.03
N ILE A 369 6.04 19.08 6.65
CA ILE A 369 5.56 18.85 8.01
C ILE A 369 6.40 19.65 9.01
N SER A 370 7.74 19.61 8.88
CA SER A 370 8.63 20.34 9.78
C SER A 370 8.39 21.85 9.72
N LYS A 371 8.14 22.40 8.52
CA LYS A 371 7.86 23.84 8.35
C LYS A 371 6.46 24.23 8.81
N THR A 372 5.45 23.44 8.46
CA THR A 372 4.04 23.75 8.68
C THR A 372 3.62 23.54 10.14
N TYR A 373 4.06 22.44 10.76
CA TYR A 373 3.56 21.99 12.06
C TYR A 373 4.58 22.11 13.19
N GLN A 374 5.88 22.14 12.88
CA GLN A 374 6.98 22.30 13.85
C GLN A 374 6.79 21.40 15.10
N PRO A 375 6.63 20.07 14.91
CA PRO A 375 6.36 19.15 16.01
C PRO A 375 7.49 19.21 17.04
N LYS A 376 7.13 19.26 18.34
CA LYS A 376 8.06 19.48 19.45
C LYS A 376 9.25 18.50 19.47
N ASN A 377 8.96 17.22 19.24
CA ASN A 377 9.96 16.15 19.20
C ASN A 377 10.20 15.64 17.78
N GLY A 378 10.01 16.50 16.77
CA GLY A 378 10.29 16.19 15.38
C GLY A 378 9.31 15.18 14.76
N VAL A 379 9.68 14.74 13.56
CA VAL A 379 8.98 13.73 12.75
C VAL A 379 9.64 12.38 12.96
N ILE A 380 8.83 11.34 13.13
CA ILE A 380 9.25 9.94 13.12
C ILE A 380 8.54 9.27 11.96
N ILE A 381 9.29 8.69 11.03
CA ILE A 381 8.70 7.84 9.99
C ILE A 381 8.29 6.55 10.67
N THR A 382 7.00 6.36 10.88
CA THR A 382 6.43 5.24 11.64
C THR A 382 6.10 4.04 10.77
N GLU A 383 5.98 4.26 9.46
CA GLU A 383 5.93 3.23 8.42
C GLU A 383 6.50 3.76 7.11
N ASN A 384 7.29 2.92 6.46
CA ASN A 384 7.67 3.04 5.06
C ASN A 384 8.12 1.67 4.56
N GLY A 385 7.70 1.28 3.35
CA GLY A 385 7.99 -0.05 2.85
C GLY A 385 7.55 -0.30 1.43
N SER A 386 7.96 -1.45 0.89
CA SER A 386 7.54 -1.92 -0.42
C SER A 386 7.24 -3.41 -0.38
N SER A 387 6.30 -3.83 -1.22
CA SER A 387 5.92 -5.22 -1.39
C SER A 387 6.34 -5.75 -2.75
N TRP A 388 6.74 -7.02 -2.80
CA TRP A 388 7.23 -7.65 -4.02
C TRP A 388 6.60 -9.03 -4.21
N PRO A 389 6.36 -9.46 -5.47
CA PRO A 389 5.72 -10.73 -5.75
C PRO A 389 6.74 -11.87 -5.61
N ASP A 390 7.10 -12.20 -4.37
CA ASP A 390 8.03 -13.29 -4.09
C ASP A 390 7.26 -14.61 -4.09
N GLN A 391 7.47 -15.43 -5.12
CA GLN A 391 6.73 -16.68 -5.33
C GLN A 391 7.36 -17.87 -4.61
N SER A 392 8.58 -17.71 -4.11
CA SER A 392 9.28 -18.75 -3.35
C SER A 392 10.09 -18.15 -2.21
N LYS A 393 10.44 -19.01 -1.25
CA LYS A 393 11.37 -18.70 -0.17
C LYS A 393 12.68 -18.12 -0.70
N ASP A 394 13.27 -18.70 -1.73
CA ASP A 394 14.57 -18.25 -2.28
C ASP A 394 14.50 -16.84 -2.90
N GLU A 395 13.36 -16.49 -3.48
CA GLU A 395 13.07 -15.14 -3.98
C GLU A 395 12.89 -14.15 -2.83
N GLY A 396 12.02 -14.46 -1.86
CA GLY A 396 11.72 -13.56 -0.74
C GLY A 396 12.93 -13.31 0.16
N ILE A 397 13.81 -14.30 0.27
CA ILE A 397 15.11 -14.17 0.94
C ILE A 397 16.01 -13.19 0.19
N LYS A 398 16.10 -13.25 -1.15
CA LYS A 398 16.99 -12.37 -1.94
C LYS A 398 16.29 -11.10 -2.43
N ASP A 399 15.70 -10.33 -1.52
CA ASP A 399 14.92 -9.16 -1.89
C ASP A 399 15.76 -7.90 -2.15
N VAL A 400 16.45 -7.89 -3.29
CA VAL A 400 17.23 -6.75 -3.77
C VAL A 400 16.35 -5.53 -4.03
N LYS A 401 15.08 -5.72 -4.41
CA LYS A 401 14.19 -4.61 -4.76
C LYS A 401 13.78 -3.82 -3.53
N ARG A 402 13.49 -4.50 -2.41
CA ARG A 402 13.19 -3.85 -1.13
C ARG A 402 14.43 -3.14 -0.58
N VAL A 403 15.63 -3.71 -0.75
CA VAL A 403 16.89 -3.02 -0.41
C VAL A 403 17.06 -1.73 -1.23
N ASP A 404 16.88 -1.79 -2.55
CA ASP A 404 16.98 -0.62 -3.43
C ASP A 404 15.91 0.44 -3.09
N PHE A 405 14.70 0.01 -2.68
CA PHE A 405 13.66 0.90 -2.17
C PHE A 405 14.12 1.64 -0.92
N PHE A 406 14.65 0.94 0.08
CA PHE A 406 15.13 1.56 1.32
C PHE A 406 16.29 2.52 1.06
N GLU A 407 17.26 2.15 0.23
CA GLU A 407 18.37 3.06 -0.09
C GLU A 407 17.86 4.38 -0.67
N GLN A 408 16.87 4.32 -1.57
CA GLN A 408 16.26 5.49 -2.18
C GLN A 408 15.50 6.35 -1.16
N TYR A 409 14.63 5.76 -0.33
CA TYR A 409 13.83 6.50 0.64
C TYR A 409 14.67 7.08 1.78
N LEU A 410 15.65 6.33 2.28
CA LEU A 410 16.59 6.82 3.29
C LEU A 410 17.48 7.94 2.75
N THR A 411 17.84 7.91 1.46
CA THR A 411 18.48 9.05 0.80
C THR A 411 17.57 10.27 0.82
N GLY A 412 16.28 10.10 0.49
CA GLY A 412 15.29 11.18 0.56
C GLY A 412 15.13 11.78 1.97
N ILE A 413 15.13 10.95 3.01
CA ILE A 413 15.09 11.42 4.41
C ILE A 413 16.37 12.18 4.76
N HIS A 414 17.54 11.66 4.41
CA HIS A 414 18.81 12.33 4.67
C HIS A 414 18.87 13.70 3.97
N GLU A 415 18.38 13.80 2.73
CA GLU A 415 18.24 15.08 2.03
C GLU A 415 17.25 16.03 2.72
N ALA A 416 16.13 15.52 3.24
CA ALA A 416 15.19 16.35 4.00
C ALA A 416 15.83 16.92 5.27
N ILE A 417 16.60 16.11 6.00
CA ILE A 417 17.36 16.54 7.19
C ILE A 417 18.37 17.62 6.80
N ALA A 418 19.10 17.42 5.68
CA ALA A 418 20.03 18.42 5.16
C ALA A 418 19.34 19.74 4.76
N GLU A 419 18.05 19.70 4.36
CA GLU A 419 17.21 20.89 4.10
C GLU A 419 16.56 21.48 5.38
N GLY A 420 16.89 20.95 6.56
CA GLY A 420 16.44 21.46 7.85
C GLY A 420 15.15 20.82 8.39
N ALA A 421 14.70 19.69 7.83
CA ALA A 421 13.62 18.91 8.44
C ALA A 421 14.10 18.23 9.73
N ASP A 422 13.29 18.30 10.79
CA ASP A 422 13.59 17.64 12.07
C ASP A 422 13.05 16.21 12.05
N VAL A 423 13.79 15.29 11.44
CA VAL A 423 13.44 13.85 11.37
C VAL A 423 14.31 13.07 12.35
N ARG A 424 13.67 12.34 13.27
CA ARG A 424 14.33 11.70 14.42
C ARG A 424 14.25 10.18 14.46
N GLY A 425 13.51 9.55 13.55
CA GLY A 425 13.47 8.09 13.48
C GLY A 425 12.83 7.54 12.22
N TYR A 426 13.08 6.26 11.99
CA TYR A 426 12.59 5.48 10.86
C TYR A 426 12.19 4.07 11.29
N PHE A 427 10.95 3.71 10.97
CA PHE A 427 10.37 2.39 11.18
C PHE A 427 9.94 1.83 9.84
N THR A 428 10.54 0.72 9.44
CA THR A 428 10.12 0.01 8.23
C THR A 428 8.77 -0.68 8.45
N TRP A 429 7.92 -0.62 7.43
CA TRP A 429 6.76 -1.50 7.30
C TRP A 429 7.09 -2.62 6.30
N SER A 430 7.19 -3.87 6.70
CA SER A 430 6.93 -4.44 8.04
C SER A 430 8.13 -5.23 8.55
N LEU A 431 8.13 -5.55 9.85
CA LEU A 431 9.12 -6.47 10.40
C LEU A 431 8.96 -7.88 9.79
N PHE A 432 7.74 -8.40 9.81
CA PHE A 432 7.38 -9.71 9.27
C PHE A 432 6.42 -9.56 8.10
N ASP A 433 6.50 -10.47 7.14
CA ASP A 433 5.38 -10.79 6.27
C ASP A 433 4.15 -11.09 7.13
N ASN A 434 3.00 -10.50 6.80
CA ASN A 434 1.84 -10.49 7.70
C ASN A 434 0.52 -10.55 6.93
N TYR A 435 -0.60 -10.48 7.65
CA TYR A 435 -1.93 -10.37 7.06
C TYR A 435 -2.20 -8.93 6.61
N GLU A 436 -2.13 -8.67 5.30
CA GLU A 436 -2.28 -7.33 4.70
C GLU A 436 -3.76 -7.02 4.43
N TRP A 437 -4.54 -6.91 5.51
CA TRP A 437 -5.92 -6.42 5.50
C TRP A 437 -6.83 -7.18 4.52
N ALA A 438 -7.58 -6.49 3.66
CA ALA A 438 -8.41 -7.13 2.63
C ALA A 438 -7.58 -7.92 1.59
N GLY A 439 -6.29 -7.62 1.46
CA GLY A 439 -5.34 -8.35 0.61
C GLY A 439 -4.90 -9.70 1.18
N GLY A 440 -5.24 -10.01 2.44
CA GLY A 440 -4.86 -11.25 3.11
C GLY A 440 -3.34 -11.46 3.06
N PHE A 441 -2.91 -12.68 2.76
CA PHE A 441 -1.51 -13.08 2.67
C PHE A 441 -0.94 -13.00 1.24
N ASN A 442 -1.60 -12.28 0.33
CA ASN A 442 -1.15 -12.14 -1.06
C ASN A 442 0.01 -11.14 -1.23
N ILE A 443 0.15 -10.19 -0.29
CA ILE A 443 1.10 -9.08 -0.38
C ILE A 443 2.11 -9.22 0.77
N ARG A 444 3.40 -9.13 0.45
CA ARG A 444 4.52 -9.36 1.39
C ARG A 444 5.34 -8.09 1.59
N PHE A 445 5.33 -7.55 2.82
CA PHE A 445 6.03 -6.32 3.21
C PHE A 445 7.25 -6.57 4.12
N GLY A 446 7.48 -7.81 4.56
CA GLY A 446 8.39 -8.11 5.66
C GLY A 446 9.87 -7.94 5.35
N LEU A 447 10.63 -7.49 6.35
CA LEU A 447 12.07 -7.78 6.47
C LEU A 447 12.36 -9.23 6.84
N ILE A 448 11.37 -9.93 7.37
CA ILE A 448 11.45 -11.34 7.73
C ILE A 448 10.35 -12.02 6.94
N TRP A 449 10.77 -12.93 6.08
CA TRP A 449 9.87 -13.74 5.30
C TRP A 449 9.21 -14.78 6.20
N VAL A 450 7.91 -14.97 6.01
CA VAL A 450 7.12 -15.93 6.77
C VAL A 450 6.52 -16.95 5.82
N ASP A 451 6.80 -18.22 6.10
CA ASP A 451 6.06 -19.32 5.49
C ASP A 451 4.67 -19.35 6.10
N TYR A 452 3.62 -19.09 5.32
CA TYR A 452 2.26 -19.05 5.88
C TYR A 452 1.65 -20.42 6.14
N GLU A 453 2.24 -21.50 5.60
CA GLU A 453 1.78 -22.87 5.84
C GLU A 453 2.40 -23.43 7.12
N THR A 454 3.71 -23.27 7.29
CA THR A 454 4.45 -23.79 8.46
C THR A 454 4.58 -22.79 9.59
N ARG A 455 4.32 -21.50 9.31
CA ARG A 455 4.64 -20.35 10.17
C ARG A 455 6.13 -20.18 10.43
N GLU A 456 7.03 -20.88 9.74
CA GLU A 456 8.45 -20.70 9.94
C GLU A 456 8.91 -19.29 9.53
N HIS A 457 9.70 -18.65 10.40
CA HIS A 457 10.24 -17.32 10.18
C HIS A 457 11.66 -17.44 9.63
N MET A 458 11.90 -16.80 8.50
CA MET A 458 13.21 -16.83 7.84
C MET A 458 13.63 -15.41 7.54
N THR A 459 14.72 -15.01 8.15
CA THR A 459 15.29 -13.68 7.98
C THR A 459 15.69 -13.49 6.50
N THR A 460 15.21 -12.45 5.81
CA THR A 460 15.59 -12.20 4.41
C THR A 460 17.01 -11.64 4.35
N PRO A 461 17.99 -12.32 3.73
CA PRO A 461 19.34 -11.81 3.65
C PRO A 461 19.48 -10.47 2.94
N SER A 462 20.52 -9.74 3.34
CA SER A 462 21.04 -8.60 2.57
C SER A 462 21.53 -9.03 1.18
N ARG A 463 21.97 -8.04 0.40
CA ARG A 463 22.57 -8.17 -0.95
C ARG A 463 23.57 -9.34 -1.11
N ASP A 464 24.23 -9.76 -0.02
CA ASP A 464 25.26 -10.80 -0.01
C ASP A 464 24.94 -12.04 0.86
N GLY A 465 23.68 -12.25 1.27
CA GLY A 465 23.32 -13.50 1.98
C GLY A 465 23.57 -13.49 3.49
N GLY A 466 23.93 -12.36 4.11
CA GLY A 466 24.16 -12.24 5.56
C GLY A 466 23.53 -10.99 6.20
N PHE A 467 23.16 -11.05 7.48
CA PHE A 467 22.60 -9.91 8.24
C PHE A 467 23.63 -8.91 8.76
N SER A 468 24.91 -9.22 8.65
CA SER A 468 25.98 -8.51 9.36
C SER A 468 26.39 -7.18 8.74
N ASP A 469 25.88 -6.82 7.57
CA ASP A 469 26.25 -5.57 6.89
C ASP A 469 25.01 -4.86 6.35
N LEU A 470 24.36 -4.09 7.22
CA LEU A 470 23.65 -2.86 6.82
C LEU A 470 24.69 -1.79 6.43
N SER A 471 25.70 -2.14 5.63
CA SER A 471 26.90 -1.34 5.33
C SER A 471 26.63 -0.03 4.58
N PHE A 472 25.37 0.28 4.29
CA PHE A 472 24.98 1.54 3.68
C PHE A 472 24.48 2.60 4.69
N ILE A 473 24.33 2.27 5.97
CA ILE A 473 23.93 3.22 7.04
C ILE A 473 24.93 3.14 8.19
N SER A 474 25.92 4.02 8.19
CA SER A 474 26.80 4.21 9.34
C SER A 474 26.15 5.15 10.36
N VAL A 475 25.94 4.68 11.59
CA VAL A 475 25.69 5.55 12.75
C VAL A 475 27.04 6.09 13.21
N GLY A 476 27.26 7.40 13.11
CA GLY A 476 28.56 8.02 13.39
C GLY A 476 28.86 8.20 14.89
N ASP A 477 30.03 7.71 15.33
CA ASP A 477 30.72 8.16 16.55
C ASP A 477 31.57 9.41 16.23
N PRO A 478 31.41 10.54 16.95
CA PRO A 478 32.18 11.76 16.70
C PRO A 478 33.66 11.74 17.13
N TYR A 479 34.23 10.62 17.61
CA TYR A 479 35.66 10.59 18.05
C TYR A 479 36.56 9.55 17.38
N GLY A 480 36.37 9.35 16.08
CA GLY A 480 37.32 8.66 15.22
C GLY A 480 38.02 9.59 14.23
N GLN A 481 38.72 10.63 14.67
CA GLN A 481 39.74 11.23 13.79
C GLN A 481 40.78 10.14 13.49
N LYS A 482 40.59 9.40 12.39
CA LYS A 482 41.70 8.69 11.76
C LYS A 482 42.67 9.77 11.29
N LYS A 483 43.65 10.10 12.14
CA LYS A 483 44.90 10.74 11.73
C LYS A 483 45.31 10.03 10.44
N SER A 484 45.48 10.80 9.38
CA SER A 484 46.06 10.29 8.13
C SER A 484 47.32 9.52 8.52
N LYS A 485 47.40 8.24 8.15
CA LYS A 485 48.68 7.53 8.17
C LYS A 485 49.61 8.33 7.26
N GLU A 486 50.48 9.13 7.86
CA GLU A 486 51.67 9.64 7.18
C GLU A 486 52.43 8.41 6.69
N ARG A 487 52.33 8.16 5.39
CA ARG A 487 53.27 7.26 4.72
C ARG A 487 54.61 7.96 4.78
N GLY A 488 55.46 7.51 5.69
CA GLY A 488 56.88 7.84 5.67
C GLY A 488 57.44 7.44 4.31
N LEU A 489 57.71 8.43 3.48
CA LEU A 489 58.71 8.33 2.43
C LEU A 489 60.00 8.88 3.06
N GLY A 490 60.82 7.96 3.57
CA GLY A 490 62.25 8.23 3.68
C GLY A 490 62.76 8.46 2.26
N GLY A 491 63.36 9.62 2.04
CA GLY A 491 63.92 10.01 0.75
C GLY A 491 63.94 11.51 0.62
N ASP A 492 64.93 12.14 1.23
CA ASP A 492 65.39 13.47 0.82
C ASP A 492 65.51 13.51 -0.71
N LEU A 493 64.88 14.54 -1.32
CA LEU A 493 65.31 15.28 -2.52
C LEU A 493 64.07 15.84 -3.27
N LYS A 494 63.90 17.16 -3.19
CA LYS A 494 63.44 18.00 -4.31
C LYS A 494 64.69 18.72 -4.88
N PRO A 495 64.72 19.31 -6.10
CA PRO A 495 63.57 19.67 -6.93
C PRO A 495 63.75 19.61 -8.49
N PHE A 496 62.64 19.88 -9.21
CA PHE A 496 62.50 20.49 -10.55
C PHE A 496 63.24 19.92 -11.78
N LEU A 497 62.47 19.54 -12.82
CA LEU A 497 62.37 20.34 -14.07
C LEU A 497 61.41 19.71 -15.09
N THR A 498 60.57 20.58 -15.64
CA THR A 498 59.64 20.38 -16.74
C THR A 498 60.38 20.27 -18.08
N CYS A 499 59.87 19.44 -18.99
CA CYS A 499 60.04 19.62 -20.43
C CYS A 499 58.69 19.40 -21.14
N PRO A 500 58.26 20.33 -22.03
CA PRO A 500 56.98 20.26 -22.72
C PRO A 500 57.02 19.29 -23.93
N PRO A 501 55.86 18.83 -24.41
CA PRO A 501 55.78 17.85 -25.50
C PRO A 501 56.29 18.42 -26.83
N LYS A 502 57.10 17.64 -27.55
CA LYS A 502 57.50 17.96 -28.93
C LYS A 502 56.31 17.78 -29.88
N LYS A 503 56.19 18.72 -30.82
CA LYS A 503 55.18 18.77 -31.88
C LYS A 503 55.31 17.54 -32.79
N GLY A 504 54.31 16.64 -32.78
CA GLY A 504 54.22 15.52 -33.73
C GLY A 504 53.90 14.11 -33.19
N GLN A 505 53.71 13.90 -31.88
CA GLN A 505 53.31 12.58 -31.35
C GLN A 505 51.80 12.49 -31.12
N LEU A 506 51.15 11.63 -31.93
CA LEU A 506 49.75 11.21 -31.78
C LEU A 506 49.62 10.23 -30.61
N ALA A 507 48.60 10.43 -29.77
CA ALA A 507 48.23 9.55 -28.69
C ALA A 507 47.70 8.21 -29.23
N ALA A 508 48.39 7.12 -28.92
CA ALA A 508 47.90 5.76 -29.14
C ALA A 508 48.25 4.91 -27.91
N THR A 509 47.26 4.65 -27.04
CA THR A 509 47.23 3.50 -26.12
C THR A 509 45.79 3.29 -25.63
N PHE A 510 45.00 2.54 -26.40
CA PHE A 510 43.94 1.69 -25.85
C PHE A 510 44.28 0.26 -26.25
N GLY A 511 44.83 -0.49 -25.29
CA GLY A 511 45.01 -1.95 -25.35
C GLY A 511 43.75 -2.69 -24.88
N PRO A 512 43.64 -4.00 -25.14
CA PRO A 512 42.39 -4.66 -25.47
C PRO A 512 41.61 -5.15 -24.25
N GLY A 513 40.28 -4.96 -24.30
CA GLY A 513 39.32 -5.37 -23.28
C GLY A 513 39.00 -6.87 -23.29
N PHE A 514 38.43 -7.32 -22.17
CA PHE A 514 38.13 -8.71 -21.83
C PHE A 514 37.21 -9.45 -22.84
N PRO A 515 37.35 -10.78 -22.99
CA PRO A 515 36.47 -11.61 -23.82
C PRO A 515 35.00 -11.50 -23.41
N LYS A 516 34.08 -11.54 -24.39
CA LYS A 516 32.62 -11.60 -24.15
C LYS A 516 32.04 -12.90 -24.73
N PHE A 517 30.98 -13.42 -24.11
CA PHE A 517 30.31 -14.66 -24.50
C PHE A 517 29.63 -14.51 -25.87
N ASP A 518 29.87 -15.43 -26.80
CA ASP A 518 29.15 -15.51 -28.07
C ASP A 518 27.92 -16.41 -27.91
N PRO A 519 26.70 -15.84 -27.86
CA PRO A 519 25.48 -16.61 -27.61
C PRO A 519 25.10 -17.56 -28.76
N LEU A 520 25.80 -17.52 -29.90
CA LEU A 520 25.56 -18.44 -31.02
C LEU A 520 26.59 -19.58 -31.12
N GLY A 521 27.74 -19.44 -30.46
CA GLY A 521 28.82 -20.44 -30.49
C GLY A 521 29.11 -21.09 -29.12
N GLY A 522 28.60 -20.53 -28.03
CA GLY A 522 28.74 -21.09 -26.68
C GLY A 522 30.11 -20.89 -26.01
N GLU A 523 30.97 -20.01 -26.52
CA GLU A 523 32.30 -19.74 -25.97
C GLU A 523 32.59 -18.23 -25.81
N TYR A 524 33.55 -17.87 -24.95
CA TYR A 524 34.04 -16.50 -24.77
C TYR A 524 35.18 -16.18 -25.74
N ALA A 525 35.04 -15.13 -26.56
CA ALA A 525 36.06 -14.72 -27.55
C ALA A 525 36.28 -13.20 -27.60
N GLU A 526 37.44 -12.77 -28.10
CA GLU A 526 37.76 -11.35 -28.32
C GLU A 526 37.01 -10.80 -29.55
N GLN A 527 36.23 -9.74 -29.37
CA GLN A 527 35.28 -9.21 -30.35
C GLN A 527 35.90 -8.85 -31.73
N TYR A 528 37.12 -8.29 -31.75
CA TYR A 528 37.78 -7.88 -33.00
C TYR A 528 38.22 -9.08 -33.87
N LYS A 529 38.51 -10.24 -33.25
CA LYS A 529 38.82 -11.49 -33.97
C LYS A 529 37.56 -12.14 -34.56
N LEU A 530 36.39 -11.92 -33.95
CA LEU A 530 35.10 -12.42 -34.42
C LEU A 530 34.61 -11.63 -35.66
N GLU A 531 34.76 -10.30 -35.64
CA GLU A 531 34.42 -9.44 -36.78
C GLU A 531 35.33 -9.69 -38.00
N ALA A 532 36.63 -9.91 -37.78
CA ALA A 532 37.57 -10.27 -38.85
C ALA A 532 37.21 -11.60 -39.53
N ARG A 533 36.77 -12.61 -38.75
CA ARG A 533 36.36 -13.93 -39.25
C ARG A 533 35.06 -13.84 -40.07
N ARG A 534 34.09 -13.03 -39.63
CA ARG A 534 32.82 -12.77 -40.34
C ARG A 534 33.02 -11.98 -41.65
N ARG A 535 33.94 -11.01 -41.67
CA ARG A 535 34.34 -10.32 -42.92
C ARG A 535 34.98 -11.28 -43.92
N LEU A 536 35.80 -12.24 -43.46
CA LEU A 536 36.43 -13.24 -44.33
C LEU A 536 35.41 -14.25 -44.89
N GLU A 537 34.40 -14.65 -44.11
CA GLU A 537 33.31 -15.54 -44.56
C GLU A 537 32.34 -14.87 -45.54
N ASN A 538 32.00 -13.60 -45.33
CA ASN A 538 31.17 -12.83 -46.27
C ASN A 538 31.87 -12.60 -47.62
N THR A 539 33.20 -12.42 -47.62
CA THR A 539 33.99 -12.29 -48.85
C THR A 539 34.05 -13.61 -49.64
N LYS A 540 33.85 -14.76 -48.99
CA LYS A 540 33.81 -16.08 -49.64
C LYS A 540 32.42 -16.46 -50.20
N LYS A 541 31.34 -15.78 -49.80
CA LYS A 541 29.96 -16.05 -50.24
C LYS A 541 29.54 -15.34 -51.54
N PHE A 542 30.27 -14.33 -52.02
CA PHE A 542 29.92 -13.56 -53.22
C PHE A 542 31.01 -13.57 -54.30
N VAL A 543 31.63 -14.72 -54.54
CA VAL A 543 32.39 -14.96 -55.77
C VAL A 543 31.70 -16.06 -56.54
N LYS A 544 31.13 -15.71 -57.71
CA LYS A 544 31.25 -16.39 -59.01
C LYS A 544 30.29 -15.73 -60.03
N PRO A 545 30.45 -15.94 -61.35
CA PRO A 545 31.56 -15.48 -62.18
C PRO A 545 31.05 -14.85 -63.51
N ASN A 546 31.76 -13.87 -64.05
CA ASN A 546 31.72 -13.42 -65.46
C ASN A 546 30.36 -13.14 -66.13
N GLY A 547 30.08 -11.85 -66.36
CA GLY A 547 29.09 -11.46 -67.37
C GLY A 547 28.71 -9.97 -67.38
N PHE A 548 29.67 -9.09 -67.68
CA PHE A 548 29.49 -7.69 -68.08
C PHE A 548 29.02 -6.64 -67.06
N SER A 549 29.54 -5.43 -67.30
CA SER A 549 29.61 -4.25 -66.44
C SER A 549 28.64 -3.13 -66.85
N TYR A 550 28.31 -2.29 -65.85
CA TYR A 550 27.78 -0.91 -65.87
C TYR A 550 27.26 -0.28 -67.17
N SER A 551 26.09 0.35 -67.04
CA SER A 551 25.86 1.69 -67.60
C SER A 551 25.26 2.62 -66.54
N ASN A 552 26.11 3.49 -66.01
CA ASN A 552 25.65 4.81 -65.61
C ASN A 552 25.85 5.73 -66.84
N PRO A 553 24.84 6.48 -67.26
CA PRO A 553 25.07 7.80 -67.81
C PRO A 553 24.43 8.83 -66.88
N SER A 554 25.31 9.54 -66.18
CA SER A 554 25.08 10.94 -65.85
C SER A 554 24.60 11.72 -67.09
N GLN A 555 23.64 12.62 -66.94
CA GLN A 555 23.82 14.07 -67.16
C GLN A 555 22.51 14.80 -67.50
N ASN A 556 22.47 16.05 -67.02
CA ASN A 556 21.72 17.21 -67.50
C ASN A 556 20.32 17.50 -66.92
N HIS A 557 20.36 18.43 -65.95
CA HIS A 557 19.76 19.77 -65.96
C HIS A 557 18.27 20.00 -66.24
N THR A 558 17.79 21.06 -65.55
CA THR A 558 16.55 21.84 -65.74
C THR A 558 15.28 21.12 -65.26
N GLY A 559 14.39 21.67 -64.44
CA GLY A 559 14.01 23.07 -64.23
C GLY A 559 12.52 23.21 -64.54
N SER A 560 11.82 23.97 -63.70
CA SER A 560 10.50 24.61 -63.88
C SER A 560 9.18 23.80 -63.93
N GLY A 561 8.23 24.29 -63.12
CA GLY A 561 6.78 24.34 -63.41
C GLY A 561 5.98 23.08 -63.06
N ASP A 562 4.78 23.11 -62.49
CA ASP A 562 3.88 24.21 -62.16
C ASP A 562 2.92 23.75 -61.05
N TYR A 563 2.68 24.65 -60.10
CA TYR A 563 1.59 24.61 -59.13
C TYR A 563 0.36 25.29 -59.75
N TYR A 564 -0.68 24.52 -60.08
CA TYR A 564 -2.08 24.96 -60.22
C TYR A 564 -2.94 23.67 -60.18
N GLY A 565 -4.01 23.48 -59.43
CA GLY A 565 -4.79 24.32 -58.52
C GLY A 565 -6.11 23.60 -58.20
N ALA A 566 -6.86 24.22 -57.29
CA ALA A 566 -8.31 24.14 -57.09
C ALA A 566 -8.95 22.97 -56.30
N PHE A 567 -9.55 23.37 -55.18
CA PHE A 567 -10.62 22.71 -54.44
C PHE A 567 -11.83 22.38 -55.33
N GLY A 568 -12.42 21.20 -55.14
CA GLY A 568 -13.73 20.80 -55.69
C GLY A 568 -14.51 19.94 -54.69
N LYS A 569 -15.79 20.29 -54.49
CA LYS A 569 -16.75 19.76 -53.50
C LYS A 569 -17.05 18.27 -53.67
N TYR A 570 -17.25 17.56 -52.55
CA TYR A 570 -17.84 16.22 -52.51
C TYR A 570 -19.35 16.35 -52.25
N GLU A 571 -20.19 15.96 -53.21
CA GLU A 571 -21.62 15.69 -52.98
C GLU A 571 -21.78 14.19 -52.70
N ARG A 572 -22.62 13.85 -51.71
CA ARG A 572 -22.98 12.45 -51.41
C ARG A 572 -24.16 12.04 -52.28
N ASP A 573 -24.05 10.87 -52.88
CA ASP A 573 -25.06 10.25 -53.73
C ASP A 573 -26.25 9.77 -52.88
N GLU A 574 -27.49 10.11 -53.29
CA GLU A 574 -28.72 9.73 -52.59
C GLU A 574 -29.01 8.22 -52.71
N ASP A 575 -28.42 7.54 -53.71
CA ASP A 575 -28.60 6.10 -53.90
C ASP A 575 -27.88 5.26 -52.83
N ASP A 576 -26.77 5.76 -52.28
CA ASP A 576 -26.05 5.10 -51.16
C ASP A 576 -26.84 5.16 -49.85
N ILE A 577 -27.63 6.22 -49.65
CA ILE A 577 -28.48 6.39 -48.46
C ILE A 577 -29.68 5.45 -48.54
N LYS A 578 -30.27 5.30 -49.73
CA LYS A 578 -31.45 4.45 -49.94
C LYS A 578 -31.15 2.96 -49.77
N LYS A 579 -29.98 2.52 -50.25
CA LYS A 579 -29.51 1.14 -50.13
C LYS A 579 -29.25 0.72 -48.68
N ALA A 580 -28.72 1.64 -47.85
CA ALA A 580 -28.46 1.39 -46.43
C ALA A 580 -29.76 1.30 -45.58
N MET A 581 -30.85 1.93 -46.01
CA MET A 581 -32.15 1.84 -45.32
C MET A 581 -32.90 0.54 -45.64
N GLU A 582 -32.76 0.00 -46.85
CA GLU A 582 -33.39 -1.28 -47.24
C GLU A 582 -32.69 -2.49 -46.57
N GLU A 583 -31.37 -2.48 -46.41
CA GLU A 583 -30.62 -3.57 -45.77
C GLU A 583 -30.89 -3.71 -44.25
N ASN A 584 -31.38 -2.66 -43.60
CA ASN A 584 -31.69 -2.66 -42.16
C ASN A 584 -33.15 -3.02 -41.83
N ALA A 585 -34.02 -3.24 -42.83
CA ALA A 585 -35.45 -3.50 -42.63
C ALA A 585 -35.83 -5.00 -42.57
N ALA A 586 -34.90 -5.94 -42.71
CA ALA A 586 -35.20 -7.37 -42.67
C ALA A 586 -35.14 -7.96 -41.24
N PRO A 587 -36.16 -8.72 -40.78
CA PRO A 587 -36.18 -9.31 -39.45
C PRO A 587 -35.11 -10.41 -39.33
N LYS A 588 -34.22 -10.28 -38.34
CA LYS A 588 -33.14 -11.27 -38.10
C LYS A 588 -33.73 -12.54 -37.47
N PRO A 589 -33.48 -13.75 -38.02
CA PRO A 589 -34.01 -14.99 -37.46
C PRO A 589 -33.28 -15.40 -36.16
N ASN A 590 -34.04 -16.07 -35.28
CA ASN A 590 -33.66 -16.52 -33.94
C ASN A 590 -32.40 -17.43 -33.94
N PRO A 591 -31.40 -17.24 -33.05
CA PRO A 591 -30.07 -17.87 -33.19
C PRO A 591 -30.00 -19.38 -32.88
N LYS A 592 -31.11 -20.04 -32.57
CA LYS A 592 -31.09 -21.41 -32.00
C LYS A 592 -31.14 -22.56 -33.02
N GLU A 593 -31.23 -22.28 -34.32
CA GLU A 593 -31.43 -23.33 -35.34
C GLU A 593 -30.44 -23.30 -36.52
N LYS A 594 -29.28 -22.66 -36.40
CA LYS A 594 -28.26 -22.74 -37.47
C LYS A 594 -27.37 -23.98 -37.32
N GLN A 595 -27.60 -24.97 -38.19
CA GLN A 595 -26.59 -25.95 -38.57
C GLN A 595 -25.53 -25.24 -39.43
N PHE A 596 -24.25 -25.34 -39.06
CA PHE A 596 -23.15 -24.76 -39.82
C PHE A 596 -22.61 -25.77 -40.84
N GLU A 597 -22.78 -25.48 -42.13
CA GLU A 597 -21.95 -26.09 -43.17
C GLU A 597 -20.55 -25.47 -43.16
N LYS A 598 -19.51 -26.30 -43.11
CA LYS A 598 -18.12 -25.86 -43.26
C LYS A 598 -17.87 -25.46 -44.71
N LYS A 599 -17.68 -24.16 -44.96
CA LYS A 599 -17.06 -23.67 -46.21
C LYS A 599 -15.67 -23.10 -45.92
N ASN A 600 -14.69 -23.59 -46.67
CA ASN A 600 -13.32 -23.10 -46.69
C ASN A 600 -13.28 -21.70 -47.29
N VAL A 601 -12.76 -20.73 -46.55
CA VAL A 601 -12.42 -19.40 -47.08
C VAL A 601 -10.90 -19.26 -47.09
N LEU A 602 -10.34 -19.11 -48.30
CA LEU A 602 -8.97 -18.72 -48.57
C LEU A 602 -8.82 -17.21 -48.30
N THR A 603 -7.84 -16.82 -47.49
CA THR A 603 -7.43 -15.41 -47.33
C THR A 603 -6.15 -15.12 -48.14
N ASN A 604 -6.08 -13.89 -48.67
CA ASN A 604 -4.98 -13.36 -49.46
C ASN A 604 -3.65 -13.28 -48.67
N PRO A 605 -2.47 -13.34 -49.33
CA PRO A 605 -1.17 -13.28 -48.68
C PRO A 605 -0.81 -11.87 -48.18
N GLY A 606 -0.20 -11.79 -47.00
CA GLY A 606 0.21 -10.55 -46.33
C GLY A 606 1.42 -9.86 -46.97
N ARG A 607 1.43 -8.52 -46.90
CA ARG A 607 2.58 -7.68 -47.27
C ARG A 607 3.73 -7.83 -46.24
N ARG A 608 4.97 -7.82 -46.74
CA ARG A 608 6.22 -7.88 -45.96
C ARG A 608 6.32 -6.73 -44.94
N GLY A 609 6.50 -7.05 -43.66
CA GLY A 609 6.81 -6.07 -42.62
C GLY A 609 6.44 -6.47 -41.18
N THR A 610 5.65 -7.52 -40.96
CA THR A 610 5.32 -8.00 -39.61
C THR A 610 6.00 -9.34 -39.31
N PHE A 611 6.81 -9.37 -38.25
CA PHE A 611 7.40 -10.60 -37.71
C PHE A 611 6.31 -11.40 -36.99
N GLY A 612 5.64 -12.30 -37.72
CA GLY A 612 4.93 -13.46 -37.17
C GLY A 612 5.78 -14.70 -37.38
N TYR A 613 5.96 -15.50 -36.33
CA TYR A 613 6.62 -16.81 -36.41
C TYR A 613 5.83 -17.76 -37.30
N ALA A 614 6.55 -18.47 -38.15
CA ALA A 614 6.05 -19.52 -39.04
C ALA A 614 5.69 -20.78 -38.24
N GLY A 615 4.62 -21.45 -38.66
CA GLY A 615 4.19 -22.72 -38.12
C GLY A 615 5.16 -23.85 -38.41
N THR A 616 5.22 -24.81 -37.50
CA THR A 616 5.84 -26.12 -37.72
C THR A 616 4.75 -27.15 -37.98
N LEU A 617 4.87 -27.82 -39.12
CA LEU A 617 4.12 -28.99 -39.54
C LEU A 617 4.19 -30.10 -38.48
N ILE A 618 3.08 -30.80 -38.23
CA ILE A 618 3.10 -32.14 -37.61
C ILE A 618 2.36 -33.11 -38.52
N GLY A 619 3.15 -33.89 -39.24
CA GLY A 619 2.77 -35.16 -39.85
C GLY A 619 4.03 -36.01 -39.92
N GLY A 620 4.24 -36.87 -38.92
CA GLY A 620 5.36 -37.83 -38.90
C GLY A 620 5.83 -38.23 -37.50
N ASN A 621 5.32 -39.38 -37.04
CA ASN A 621 5.78 -40.27 -35.95
C ASN A 621 6.84 -39.77 -34.96
N LEU A 622 6.39 -39.46 -33.72
CA LEU A 622 7.21 -39.53 -32.51
C LEU A 622 6.46 -40.36 -31.45
N SER A 623 7.22 -41.24 -30.80
CA SER A 623 6.80 -42.25 -29.83
C SER A 623 6.22 -41.66 -28.54
N ALA A 624 5.23 -42.37 -27.98
CA ALA A 624 4.52 -42.00 -26.76
C ALA A 624 5.39 -42.06 -25.48
N MET A 625 5.23 -41.04 -24.63
CA MET A 625 5.45 -40.96 -23.17
C MET A 625 4.81 -39.62 -22.70
N ASP A 626 4.27 -39.44 -21.49
CA ASP A 626 3.21 -40.13 -20.73
C ASP A 626 2.60 -39.06 -19.77
N ALA A 627 1.26 -39.07 -19.54
CA ALA A 627 0.43 -38.25 -18.58
C ALA A 627 0.60 -36.69 -18.60
N ASP A 628 -0.40 -35.81 -18.46
CA ASP A 628 -1.46 -35.80 -17.43
C ASP A 628 -2.73 -34.98 -17.82
N TYR A 629 -2.79 -34.37 -19.01
CA TYR A 629 -3.90 -33.42 -19.32
C TYR A 629 -5.26 -34.10 -19.60
N GLY A 630 -5.25 -35.42 -19.81
CA GLY A 630 -6.45 -36.20 -20.12
C GLY A 630 -7.15 -36.81 -18.91
N SER A 631 -6.51 -36.80 -17.73
CA SER A 631 -7.04 -37.40 -16.49
C SER A 631 -8.02 -36.44 -15.81
N GLU A 632 -7.67 -35.16 -15.70
CA GLU A 632 -8.48 -34.12 -15.05
C GLU A 632 -9.83 -33.88 -15.75
N ARG A 633 -9.83 -33.84 -17.09
CA ARG A 633 -11.07 -33.68 -17.86
C ARG A 633 -12.01 -34.87 -17.72
N ARG A 634 -11.45 -36.08 -17.54
CA ARG A 634 -12.24 -37.28 -17.28
C ARG A 634 -12.74 -37.33 -15.84
N ALA A 635 -11.95 -36.87 -14.87
CA ALA A 635 -12.36 -36.75 -13.47
C ALA A 635 -13.48 -35.71 -13.29
N ALA A 636 -13.35 -34.53 -13.90
CA ALA A 636 -14.38 -33.49 -13.86
C ALA A 636 -15.70 -33.96 -14.48
N LYS A 637 -15.63 -34.68 -15.60
CA LYS A 637 -16.82 -35.23 -16.26
C LYS A 637 -17.46 -36.35 -15.45
N LEU A 638 -16.65 -37.20 -14.81
CA LEU A 638 -17.15 -38.26 -13.93
C LEU A 638 -17.83 -37.70 -12.67
N ILE A 639 -17.35 -36.58 -12.13
CA ILE A 639 -17.97 -35.88 -10.99
C ILE A 639 -19.29 -35.23 -11.42
N GLU A 640 -19.35 -34.61 -12.60
CA GLU A 640 -20.56 -34.02 -13.15
C GLU A 640 -21.64 -35.08 -13.43
N ASP A 641 -21.25 -36.23 -13.98
CA ASP A 641 -22.15 -37.35 -14.26
C ASP A 641 -22.64 -38.01 -12.95
N LYS A 642 -21.79 -38.13 -11.92
CA LYS A 642 -22.20 -38.58 -10.58
C LYS A 642 -23.15 -37.60 -9.91
N HIS A 643 -22.92 -36.30 -10.05
CA HIS A 643 -23.80 -35.27 -9.51
C HIS A 643 -25.17 -35.29 -10.21
N LYS A 644 -25.20 -35.41 -11.54
CA LYS A 644 -26.44 -35.57 -12.32
C LYS A 644 -27.20 -36.85 -11.98
N ALA A 645 -26.49 -37.97 -11.79
CA ALA A 645 -27.10 -39.22 -11.35
C ALA A 645 -27.67 -39.14 -9.91
N ALA A 646 -27.03 -38.37 -9.02
CA ALA A 646 -27.46 -38.20 -7.64
C ALA A 646 -28.67 -37.25 -7.48
N ILE A 647 -28.81 -36.24 -8.34
CA ILE A 647 -29.91 -35.25 -8.26
C ILE A 647 -31.16 -35.64 -9.08
N GLY A 648 -31.02 -36.57 -10.03
CA GLY A 648 -32.13 -36.99 -10.92
C GLY A 648 -32.72 -35.83 -11.72
N ASP A 649 -34.04 -35.88 -12.01
CA ASP A 649 -34.75 -34.83 -12.77
C ASP A 649 -35.07 -33.55 -11.95
N ARG A 650 -34.47 -33.36 -10.78
CA ARG A 650 -34.73 -32.18 -9.94
C ARG A 650 -34.01 -30.96 -10.53
N LYS A 651 -34.78 -29.94 -10.93
CA LYS A 651 -34.21 -28.67 -11.43
C LYS A 651 -33.45 -27.96 -10.30
N PRO A 652 -32.29 -27.33 -10.60
CA PRO A 652 -31.51 -26.61 -9.60
C PRO A 652 -32.33 -25.46 -9.02
N PHE A 653 -32.25 -25.30 -7.70
CA PHE A 653 -32.94 -24.25 -6.96
C PHE A 653 -32.44 -22.88 -7.44
N LYS A 654 -33.30 -22.13 -8.14
CA LYS A 654 -33.08 -20.69 -8.32
C LYS A 654 -33.45 -20.02 -7.01
N SER A 655 -32.44 -19.59 -6.25
CA SER A 655 -32.65 -18.70 -5.11
C SER A 655 -33.39 -17.45 -5.59
N THR A 656 -34.52 -17.15 -4.94
CA THR A 656 -35.29 -15.92 -5.10
C THR A 656 -35.00 -14.93 -3.97
N THR A 657 -33.91 -15.11 -3.20
CA THR A 657 -33.47 -14.11 -2.24
C THR A 657 -32.52 -13.15 -2.94
N GLU A 658 -32.90 -11.88 -3.04
CA GLU A 658 -31.91 -10.82 -3.24
C GLU A 658 -30.88 -10.92 -2.11
N GLY A 659 -29.59 -10.88 -2.48
CA GLY A 659 -28.51 -10.87 -1.51
C GLY A 659 -28.58 -9.58 -0.71
N VAL A 660 -29.11 -9.66 0.50
CA VAL A 660 -29.09 -8.54 1.44
C VAL A 660 -27.73 -8.59 2.14
N ASP A 661 -26.82 -7.71 1.73
CA ASP A 661 -25.52 -7.53 2.36
C ASP A 661 -25.71 -7.10 3.83
N PHE A 662 -25.03 -7.81 4.74
CA PHE A 662 -25.16 -7.71 6.20
C PHE A 662 -24.92 -6.29 6.77
N PHE A 663 -24.28 -5.40 6.00
CA PHE A 663 -23.97 -4.01 6.37
C PHE A 663 -24.57 -2.93 5.47
N ASP A 664 -25.25 -3.27 4.36
CA ASP A 664 -25.55 -2.28 3.31
C ASP A 664 -26.97 -1.69 3.37
N SER A 665 -27.89 -2.19 4.21
CA SER A 665 -29.30 -1.84 4.01
C SER A 665 -30.15 -1.32 5.18
N HIS A 666 -29.73 -1.38 6.45
CA HIS A 666 -30.63 -0.95 7.54
C HIS A 666 -29.93 -0.22 8.69
N GLU A 667 -30.57 0.85 9.17
CA GLU A 667 -30.12 1.74 10.27
C GLU A 667 -29.96 1.04 11.63
N HIS A 668 -30.30 -0.25 11.74
CA HIS A 668 -30.19 -1.03 12.97
C HIS A 668 -29.77 -2.47 12.65
N VAL A 669 -28.55 -2.88 13.03
CA VAL A 669 -28.16 -4.29 13.02
C VAL A 669 -27.60 -4.65 14.39
N ALA A 670 -28.48 -5.15 15.27
CA ALA A 670 -28.08 -5.80 16.52
C ALA A 670 -27.44 -7.15 16.20
N ALA A 671 -26.25 -7.40 16.73
CA ALA A 671 -25.47 -8.62 16.54
C ALA A 671 -26.10 -9.89 17.14
N SER A 672 -27.25 -9.78 17.81
CA SER A 672 -27.95 -10.92 18.44
C SER A 672 -28.38 -12.01 17.46
N ARG A 673 -28.37 -11.75 16.14
CA ARG A 673 -28.72 -12.75 15.12
C ARG A 673 -27.56 -13.62 14.63
N VAL A 674 -26.31 -13.30 14.96
CA VAL A 674 -25.14 -13.98 14.38
C VAL A 674 -24.61 -15.13 15.25
N MET A 675 -24.88 -15.14 16.56
CA MET A 675 -24.25 -16.08 17.50
C MET A 675 -25.18 -17.18 18.04
N GLY A 676 -26.40 -17.34 17.48
CA GLY A 676 -27.29 -18.46 17.83
C GLY A 676 -27.73 -18.47 19.30
N TRP A 677 -28.15 -17.32 19.84
CA TRP A 677 -28.69 -17.24 21.20
C TRP A 677 -30.23 -17.35 21.19
N ASP A 678 -30.66 -18.50 21.68
CA ASP A 678 -31.97 -19.05 22.09
C ASP A 678 -33.29 -18.24 21.94
N ASP A 679 -34.39 -18.99 21.75
CA ASP A 679 -35.76 -18.56 21.42
C ASP A 679 -36.47 -17.66 22.47
N GLN A 680 -35.78 -17.26 23.54
CA GLN A 680 -36.33 -16.41 24.60
C GLN A 680 -36.37 -14.91 24.23
N CYS A 681 -35.59 -14.46 23.24
CA CYS A 681 -35.59 -13.06 22.82
C CYS A 681 -36.77 -12.67 21.89
N LEU A 682 -37.54 -13.63 21.39
CA LEU A 682 -38.66 -13.39 20.47
C LEU A 682 -39.99 -13.04 21.18
N ALA A 683 -40.05 -13.15 22.50
CA ALA A 683 -41.27 -12.93 23.27
C ALA A 683 -41.28 -11.58 24.00
N LYS A 684 -41.39 -10.46 23.26
CA LYS A 684 -42.24 -9.29 23.58
C LYS A 684 -42.01 -8.10 22.64
N PRO A 685 -43.06 -7.54 22.02
CA PRO A 685 -43.02 -6.18 21.47
C PRO A 685 -43.40 -5.13 22.54
N PRO A 686 -42.86 -3.90 22.50
CA PRO A 686 -43.21 -2.86 23.45
C PRO A 686 -44.54 -2.20 23.07
N GLY A 687 -45.61 -2.52 23.81
CA GLY A 687 -46.87 -1.79 23.79
C GLY A 687 -46.89 -0.69 24.84
N THR A 688 -46.92 0.56 24.36
CA THR A 688 -47.57 1.76 24.90
C THR A 688 -48.02 1.77 26.38
N GLY A 689 -47.40 2.68 27.16
CA GLY A 689 -48.07 3.59 28.10
C GLY A 689 -48.74 3.00 29.35
N GLY A 690 -48.34 3.50 30.53
CA GLY A 690 -49.17 3.41 31.73
C GLY A 690 -48.38 3.31 33.02
N SER A 691 -48.38 4.41 33.78
CA SER A 691 -47.99 4.45 35.18
C SER A 691 -48.72 3.40 36.02
N SER A 692 -48.03 2.71 36.93
CA SER A 692 -48.37 2.72 38.36
C SER A 692 -47.46 1.79 39.16
N ARG A 693 -47.25 2.20 40.41
CA ARG A 693 -46.46 1.60 41.47
C ARG A 693 -46.85 0.16 41.83
N SER A 694 -45.90 -0.46 42.54
CA SER A 694 -46.06 -1.19 43.80
C SER A 694 -46.07 -2.72 43.80
N ASN A 695 -45.25 -3.20 44.74
CA ASN A 695 -45.36 -4.39 45.56
C ASN A 695 -44.82 -5.73 45.02
N VAL A 696 -43.60 -6.00 45.48
CA VAL A 696 -43.13 -7.34 45.80
C VAL A 696 -43.70 -7.73 47.17
N GLN A 697 -44.49 -8.80 47.20
CA GLN A 697 -44.61 -9.68 48.36
C GLN A 697 -44.87 -11.10 47.88
N GLY A 698 -43.92 -11.99 48.21
CA GLY A 698 -44.23 -13.29 48.79
C GLY A 698 -44.58 -14.45 47.88
N LEU A 699 -43.76 -15.50 48.04
CA LEU A 699 -44.11 -16.91 48.28
C LEU A 699 -43.75 -17.91 47.19
N GLU A 700 -42.69 -18.65 47.50
CA GLU A 700 -42.60 -20.13 47.56
C GLU A 700 -43.39 -20.94 46.53
N ALA A 701 -42.66 -21.65 45.67
CA ALA A 701 -42.35 -23.08 45.84
C ALA A 701 -41.21 -23.49 44.89
#